data_AF-A0A8D2HQ59-F1
#
_entry.id   AF-A0A8D2HQ59-F1
#
_cell.length_a   1.000
_cell.length_b   1.000
_cell.length_c   1.000
_cell.angle_alpha   90.00
_cell.angle_beta   90.00
_cell.angle_gamma   90.00
#
_symmetry.space_group_name_H-M   'P 1'
#
loop_
_entity.id
_entity.type
_entity.pdbx_description
1 polymer ?
#
loop_
_entity_poly.entity_id
_entity_poly.type
_entity_poly.pdbx_seq_one_letter_code
_entity_poly.pdbx_strand_id
1 'polypeptide(L)'
;MFAKLKKKIAEETAVTQRPGGATRIPRSVSKESVASMGADSGDDFASDGSSSREDLSSQLLRRNEQIRKLEARLSDYAEQVRNLQKIKEKLEIALEKHQDSSMRKFQEQNETFQANRAKMAEGLALALARKDQEWSEKMDQLEKEKRFLTAQLQEVKNQSLNLFQKRDEMDELEGFQQQELSKVKHMLLKKEESLGKMEQELEARTRELSQTQEELMTSNQMSSDLRQKLEELQRCYSALEEQRDHVTAGAENKITALEQKEQDLQAFIQQLSIDLQKVTAETQEKEKLITHLQEKVASLEKRLEQNLSGEEHVQELLREKIVAEQNLEDTRQQLLAARSSQAKAIDILETRVKELEQSLQASEERLRQSRDVVAAQDAQIQELAAANRDSSLAQQQALTLEQQCRERTHVLEAQMAALAQAQAADQTAAECRMRELEQENAALKESRNEFEHSLQHHQFELKKLKEEWSQREIVSVAMAQALEEVRKQREELQQQATELTASIDKKNQSLQEKAEELLQKEQEILQLEKGHASAMLQMHQLQSELEALRSQRAEEVLVTAVQEELPRLQGQEPHVTSEAMQDPMCQLPAADGTPNGEVGAMDLGRLQKEKQDLEQQLTEKNKTIKQMQQRMLELKKTLQKELKIRPDSELFEVREKPGPEMPNMAPSVTNNADLTDAREINFEYLKHVVLKFMSCRESEAFHLIKAVSVLLNFSQEEENMLKETLEYKVGF
;
A
#
# COMPACT_ATOMS: atom_id res chain seq x y z
N MET A 1 -42.32 26.72 13.95
CA MET A 1 -42.37 27.61 12.76
C MET A 1 -42.74 26.92 11.44
N PHE A 2 -43.01 25.60 11.40
CA PHE A 2 -43.47 24.91 10.18
C PHE A 2 -45.01 24.81 10.03
N ALA A 3 -45.78 25.08 11.09
CA ALA A 3 -47.26 25.07 11.02
C ALA A 3 -47.86 26.35 10.41
N LYS A 4 -47.13 27.47 10.42
CA LYS A 4 -47.57 28.75 9.82
C LYS A 4 -47.35 28.82 8.30
N LEU A 5 -46.53 27.92 7.73
CA LEU A 5 -46.28 27.87 6.28
C LEU A 5 -47.33 27.03 5.54
N LYS A 6 -47.86 25.96 6.15
CA LYS A 6 -48.93 25.13 5.56
C LYS A 6 -50.28 25.86 5.45
N LYS A 7 -50.56 26.84 6.33
CA LYS A 7 -51.77 27.67 6.24
C LYS A 7 -51.69 28.72 5.14
N LYS A 8 -50.48 29.21 4.82
CA LYS A 8 -50.26 30.25 3.81
C LYS A 8 -50.32 29.73 2.37
N ILE A 9 -50.00 28.46 2.14
CA ILE A 9 -50.09 27.81 0.82
C ILE A 9 -51.54 27.43 0.48
N ALA A 10 -52.40 27.18 1.48
CA ALA A 10 -53.82 26.88 1.25
C ALA A 10 -54.70 28.11 0.98
N GLU A 11 -54.25 29.32 1.38
CA GLU A 11 -54.97 30.58 1.17
C GLU A 11 -54.61 31.30 -0.16
N GLU A 12 -53.52 30.95 -0.85
CA GLU A 12 -53.10 31.61 -2.11
C GLU A 12 -53.54 30.89 -3.40
N THR A 13 -54.03 29.65 -3.34
CA THR A 13 -54.52 28.91 -4.53
C THR A 13 -56.02 29.05 -4.81
N ALA A 14 -56.73 29.89 -4.06
CA ALA A 14 -58.15 30.14 -4.27
C ALA A 14 -58.40 31.64 -4.47
N VAL A 15 -58.11 32.14 -5.68
CA VAL A 15 -58.84 33.23 -6.39
C VAL A 15 -58.09 33.58 -7.69
N THR A 16 -58.86 33.82 -8.76
CA THR A 16 -58.50 34.37 -10.09
C THR A 16 -57.95 33.41 -11.17
N GLN A 17 -58.83 32.87 -12.01
CA GLN A 17 -59.17 33.44 -13.33
C GLN A 17 -60.12 32.52 -14.10
N ARG A 18 -61.32 33.03 -14.37
CA ARG A 18 -62.36 32.43 -15.22
C ARG A 18 -62.39 33.25 -16.52
N PRO A 19 -62.15 32.66 -17.71
CA PRO A 19 -62.58 33.27 -18.96
C PRO A 19 -63.71 32.42 -19.55
N GLY A 20 -64.94 32.88 -19.37
CA GLY A 20 -66.13 32.22 -19.86
C GLY A 20 -67.35 33.11 -19.66
N GLY A 21 -67.20 34.39 -20.00
CA GLY A 21 -68.25 35.40 -20.02
C GLY A 21 -68.47 35.85 -21.45
N ALA A 22 -69.51 35.30 -22.08
CA ALA A 22 -70.12 35.89 -23.27
C ALA A 22 -70.77 37.21 -22.84
N THR A 23 -70.05 38.31 -22.98
CA THR A 23 -70.55 39.64 -22.66
C THR A 23 -70.94 40.35 -23.95
N ARG A 24 -72.25 40.47 -24.13
CA ARG A 24 -72.93 41.42 -25.02
C ARG A 24 -72.27 42.81 -24.89
N ILE A 25 -71.93 43.40 -26.02
CA ILE A 25 -71.54 44.81 -26.18
C ILE A 25 -72.39 45.37 -27.34
N PRO A 26 -72.81 46.64 -27.30
CA PRO A 26 -74.21 47.02 -27.48
C PRO A 26 -74.51 47.64 -28.84
N ARG A 27 -75.81 47.60 -29.20
CA ARG A 27 -76.39 48.46 -30.22
C ARG A 27 -76.48 49.89 -29.69
N SER A 28 -75.72 50.79 -30.29
CA SER A 28 -76.01 52.22 -30.24
C SER A 28 -75.43 52.89 -31.48
N VAL A 29 -76.30 53.24 -32.43
CA VAL A 29 -76.15 54.44 -33.26
C VAL A 29 -77.55 54.92 -33.61
N SER A 30 -77.94 56.00 -32.93
CA SER A 30 -78.97 56.95 -33.33
C SER A 30 -78.51 57.75 -34.56
N LYS A 31 -79.43 58.07 -35.46
CA LYS A 31 -79.66 59.39 -36.10
C LYS A 31 -80.73 59.21 -37.18
N GLU A 32 -81.96 59.72 -36.99
CA GLU A 32 -82.43 61.11 -37.19
C GLU A 32 -82.95 61.37 -38.62
N SER A 33 -84.27 61.51 -38.67
CA SER A 33 -85.13 62.40 -39.46
C SER A 33 -84.58 63.19 -40.66
N VAL A 34 -85.29 63.07 -41.78
CA VAL A 34 -85.70 64.15 -42.71
C VAL A 34 -86.96 63.61 -43.42
N ALA A 35 -88.16 64.06 -43.07
CA ALA A 35 -88.81 65.29 -43.52
C ALA A 35 -88.97 65.37 -45.06
N SER A 36 -90.22 65.63 -45.43
CA SER A 36 -90.59 66.71 -46.36
C SER A 36 -90.91 66.36 -47.82
N MET A 37 -92.07 66.88 -48.22
CA MET A 37 -92.53 67.24 -49.57
C MET A 37 -92.95 66.06 -50.47
N GLY A 38 -94.18 65.95 -50.97
CA GLY A 38 -95.09 67.01 -51.39
C GLY A 38 -95.03 67.13 -52.91
N ALA A 39 -96.09 66.68 -53.59
CA ALA A 39 -96.61 67.17 -54.88
C ALA A 39 -97.61 66.10 -55.37
N ASP A 40 -98.90 66.35 -55.48
CA ASP A 40 -99.58 67.41 -56.26
C ASP A 40 -99.56 67.14 -57.77
N SER A 41 -100.62 67.60 -58.43
CA SER A 41 -101.00 67.45 -59.83
C SER A 41 -101.76 66.15 -60.10
N GLY A 42 -103.09 66.13 -60.15
CA GLY A 42 -103.95 67.08 -60.86
C GLY A 42 -104.06 66.63 -62.31
N ASP A 43 -105.22 66.13 -62.71
CA ASP A 43 -105.75 66.60 -63.99
C ASP A 43 -107.26 66.32 -64.07
N ASP A 44 -107.97 67.43 -64.21
CA ASP A 44 -109.32 67.53 -64.72
C ASP A 44 -109.38 66.97 -66.15
N PHE A 45 -110.42 66.23 -66.48
CA PHE A 45 -110.94 66.22 -67.84
C PHE A 45 -112.45 66.38 -67.82
N ALA A 46 -112.87 67.65 -67.88
CA ALA A 46 -114.09 68.01 -68.56
C ALA A 46 -113.89 67.77 -70.07
N SER A 47 -114.82 67.07 -70.71
CA SER A 47 -115.12 67.30 -72.13
C SER A 47 -116.45 66.66 -72.48
N ASP A 48 -117.47 67.50 -72.35
CA ASP A 48 -118.53 67.60 -73.33
C ASP A 48 -118.00 67.58 -74.77
N GLY A 49 -118.86 67.15 -75.68
CA GLY A 49 -118.80 67.59 -77.07
C GLY A 49 -118.12 66.61 -78.01
N SER A 50 -118.90 65.62 -78.46
CA SER A 50 -119.03 65.23 -79.87
C SER A 50 -117.82 65.59 -80.77
N SER A 51 -116.81 64.71 -80.80
CA SER A 51 -115.81 64.69 -81.88
C SER A 51 -115.85 63.36 -82.63
N SER A 52 -115.73 63.46 -83.94
CA SER A 52 -115.97 62.39 -84.91
C SER A 52 -114.91 61.27 -84.84
N ARG A 53 -115.30 60.07 -85.29
CA ARG A 53 -114.58 58.79 -85.18
C ARG A 53 -113.11 58.82 -85.67
N GLU A 54 -112.75 59.69 -86.60
CA GLU A 54 -111.39 59.80 -87.16
C GLU A 54 -110.36 60.42 -86.18
N ASP A 55 -110.74 61.44 -85.40
CA ASP A 55 -109.83 62.14 -84.47
C ASP A 55 -109.45 61.29 -83.25
N LEU A 56 -110.42 60.50 -82.75
CA LEU A 56 -110.18 59.50 -81.71
C LEU A 56 -109.13 58.47 -82.15
N SER A 57 -109.14 58.06 -83.42
CA SER A 57 -108.18 57.09 -83.97
C SER A 57 -106.75 57.63 -83.99
N SER A 58 -106.57 58.90 -84.40
CA SER A 58 -105.25 59.56 -84.43
C SER A 58 -104.69 59.82 -83.03
N GLN A 59 -105.54 60.20 -82.07
CA GLN A 59 -105.15 60.32 -80.66
C GLN A 59 -104.77 58.95 -80.07
N LEU A 60 -105.49 57.88 -80.40
CA LEU A 60 -105.16 56.51 -80.00
C LEU A 60 -103.82 56.06 -80.57
N LEU A 61 -103.52 56.38 -81.84
CA LEU A 61 -102.23 56.04 -82.46
C LEU A 61 -101.06 56.77 -81.79
N ARG A 62 -101.21 58.07 -81.48
CA ARG A 62 -100.18 58.84 -80.74
C ARG A 62 -100.02 58.35 -79.31
N ARG A 63 -101.12 58.02 -78.62
CA ARG A 63 -101.07 57.40 -77.28
C ARG A 63 -100.39 56.04 -77.34
N ASN A 64 -100.68 55.19 -78.33
CA ASN A 64 -100.00 53.91 -78.53
C ASN A 64 -98.50 54.07 -78.84
N GLU A 65 -98.11 55.08 -79.61
CA GLU A 65 -96.70 55.40 -79.87
C GLU A 65 -95.99 55.89 -78.60
N GLN A 66 -96.67 56.73 -77.81
CA GLN A 66 -96.16 57.20 -76.52
C GLN A 66 -96.06 56.04 -75.52
N ILE A 67 -97.02 55.13 -75.49
CA ILE A 67 -97.00 53.89 -74.70
C ILE A 67 -95.79 53.05 -75.12
N ARG A 68 -95.57 52.81 -76.42
CA ARG A 68 -94.38 52.08 -76.89
C ARG A 68 -93.06 52.73 -76.49
N LYS A 69 -92.96 54.06 -76.51
CA LYS A 69 -91.77 54.79 -76.03
C LYS A 69 -91.59 54.66 -74.53
N LEU A 70 -92.67 54.70 -73.75
CA LEU A 70 -92.62 54.48 -72.31
C LEU A 70 -92.30 53.03 -71.97
N GLU A 71 -92.80 52.06 -72.73
CA GLU A 71 -92.47 50.63 -72.62
C GLU A 71 -90.98 50.39 -72.93
N ALA A 72 -90.44 51.01 -73.98
CA ALA A 72 -89.01 50.94 -74.29
C ALA A 72 -88.15 51.53 -73.16
N ARG A 73 -88.52 52.72 -72.64
CA ARG A 73 -87.83 53.32 -71.49
C ARG A 73 -87.95 52.48 -70.22
N LEU A 74 -89.11 51.88 -69.96
CA LEU A 74 -89.31 50.96 -68.84
C LEU A 74 -88.45 49.71 -68.99
N SER A 75 -88.31 49.19 -70.22
CA SER A 75 -87.40 48.08 -70.54
C SER A 75 -85.94 48.45 -70.28
N ASP A 76 -85.50 49.63 -70.74
CA ASP A 76 -84.15 50.14 -70.52
C ASP A 76 -83.86 50.35 -69.02
N TYR A 77 -84.81 50.92 -68.26
CA TYR A 77 -84.70 51.04 -66.82
C TYR A 77 -84.68 49.68 -66.12
N ALA A 78 -85.49 48.72 -66.55
CA ALA A 78 -85.47 47.35 -66.02
C ALA A 78 -84.15 46.64 -66.33
N GLU A 79 -83.54 46.89 -67.49
CA GLU A 79 -82.21 46.41 -67.81
C GLU A 79 -81.12 47.10 -66.99
N GLN A 80 -81.20 48.43 -66.81
CA GLN A 80 -80.30 49.18 -65.96
C GLN A 80 -80.35 48.69 -64.50
N VAL A 81 -81.55 48.43 -63.96
CA VAL A 81 -81.72 47.85 -62.62
C VAL A 81 -81.13 46.45 -62.54
N ARG A 82 -81.34 45.59 -63.54
CA ARG A 82 -80.70 44.26 -63.60
C ARG A 82 -79.17 44.36 -63.65
N ASN A 83 -78.63 45.33 -64.38
CA ASN A 83 -77.19 45.56 -64.47
C ASN A 83 -76.62 46.09 -63.14
N LEU A 84 -77.29 47.06 -62.52
CA LEU A 84 -76.93 47.56 -61.18
C LEU A 84 -77.00 46.45 -60.13
N GLN A 85 -78.00 45.57 -60.20
CA GLN A 85 -78.14 44.42 -59.32
C GLN A 85 -76.97 43.43 -59.50
N LYS A 86 -76.59 43.10 -60.74
CA LYS A 86 -75.41 42.26 -61.02
C LYS A 86 -74.11 42.90 -60.52
N ILE A 87 -73.96 44.23 -60.64
CA ILE A 87 -72.78 44.95 -60.14
C ILE A 87 -72.76 44.90 -58.61
N LYS A 88 -73.89 45.14 -57.96
CA LYS A 88 -74.06 45.03 -56.50
C LYS A 88 -73.67 43.62 -56.01
N GLU A 89 -74.20 42.57 -56.62
CA GLU A 89 -73.87 41.18 -56.26
C GLU A 89 -72.38 40.88 -56.42
N LYS A 90 -71.74 41.35 -57.50
CA LYS A 90 -70.28 41.20 -57.67
C LYS A 90 -69.49 41.95 -56.60
N LEU A 91 -69.92 43.15 -56.22
CA LEU A 91 -69.29 43.93 -55.16
C LEU A 91 -69.49 43.29 -53.79
N GLU A 92 -70.66 42.73 -53.52
CA GLU A 92 -70.94 41.96 -52.29
C GLU A 92 -70.07 40.73 -52.20
N ILE A 93 -69.95 39.93 -53.28
CA ILE A 93 -69.05 38.77 -53.33
C ILE A 93 -67.58 39.19 -53.17
N ALA A 94 -67.16 40.30 -53.78
CA ALA A 94 -65.80 40.80 -53.64
C ALA A 94 -65.51 41.27 -52.21
N LEU A 95 -66.47 41.94 -51.58
CA LEU A 95 -66.39 42.38 -50.19
C LEU A 95 -66.33 41.17 -49.23
N GLU A 96 -67.19 40.17 -49.42
CA GLU A 96 -67.21 38.93 -48.64
C GLU A 96 -65.89 38.18 -48.78
N LYS A 97 -65.38 38.00 -50.01
CA LYS A 97 -64.06 37.38 -50.23
C LYS A 97 -62.92 38.16 -49.58
N HIS A 98 -62.96 39.49 -49.62
CA HIS A 98 -61.96 40.32 -48.96
C HIS A 98 -62.05 40.19 -47.43
N GLN A 99 -63.26 40.19 -46.87
CA GLN A 99 -63.51 39.97 -45.43
C GLN A 99 -63.03 38.58 -44.99
N ASP A 100 -63.38 37.54 -45.73
CA ASP A 100 -62.92 36.16 -45.48
C ASP A 100 -61.41 36.03 -45.57
N SER A 101 -60.79 36.65 -46.58
CA SER A 101 -59.34 36.65 -46.72
C SER A 101 -58.67 37.40 -45.57
N SER A 102 -59.24 38.52 -45.12
CA SER A 102 -58.74 39.28 -43.97
C SER A 102 -58.89 38.49 -42.67
N MET A 103 -60.03 37.82 -42.47
CA MET A 103 -60.29 36.99 -41.30
C MET A 103 -59.35 35.78 -41.27
N ARG A 104 -59.13 35.11 -42.41
CA ARG A 104 -58.15 34.01 -42.53
C ARG A 104 -56.73 34.46 -42.21
N LYS A 105 -56.27 35.60 -42.76
CA LYS A 105 -54.94 36.14 -42.42
C LYS A 105 -54.79 36.45 -40.92
N PHE A 106 -55.83 36.99 -40.30
CA PHE A 106 -55.83 37.23 -38.86
C PHE A 106 -55.81 35.93 -38.04
N GLN A 107 -56.56 34.90 -38.47
CA GLN A 107 -56.54 33.57 -37.87
C GLN A 107 -55.15 32.93 -37.99
N GLU A 108 -54.55 32.93 -39.18
CA GLU A 108 -53.20 32.41 -39.42
C GLU A 108 -52.16 33.14 -38.56
N GLN A 109 -52.22 34.47 -38.48
CA GLN A 109 -51.35 35.23 -37.58
C GLN A 109 -51.56 34.82 -36.12
N ASN A 110 -52.79 34.72 -35.65
CA ASN A 110 -53.07 34.29 -34.28
C ASN A 110 -52.61 32.85 -34.00
N GLU A 111 -52.80 31.91 -34.93
CA GLU A 111 -52.30 30.54 -34.83
C GLU A 111 -50.77 30.49 -34.77
N THR A 112 -50.08 31.26 -35.62
CA THR A 112 -48.60 31.36 -35.58
C THR A 112 -48.11 31.97 -34.27
N PHE A 113 -48.77 32.99 -33.74
CA PHE A 113 -48.44 33.55 -32.42
C PHE A 113 -48.65 32.53 -31.29
N GLN A 114 -49.77 31.80 -31.31
CA GLN A 114 -50.04 30.76 -30.31
C GLN A 114 -49.04 29.61 -30.40
N ALA A 115 -48.72 29.16 -31.61
CA ALA A 115 -47.71 28.13 -31.84
C ALA A 115 -46.31 28.58 -31.39
N ASN A 116 -45.93 29.84 -31.66
CA ASN A 116 -44.66 30.39 -31.20
C ASN A 116 -44.61 30.51 -29.67
N ARG A 117 -45.72 30.92 -29.04
CA ARG A 117 -45.83 30.96 -27.57
C ARG A 117 -45.75 29.57 -26.96
N ALA A 118 -46.39 28.57 -27.57
CA ALA A 118 -46.34 27.17 -27.14
C ALA A 118 -44.91 26.61 -27.25
N LYS A 119 -44.24 26.82 -28.38
CA LYS A 119 -42.83 26.42 -28.57
C LYS A 119 -41.89 27.04 -27.54
N MET A 120 -42.10 28.32 -27.19
CA MET A 120 -41.31 28.97 -26.14
C MET A 120 -41.58 28.35 -24.76
N ALA A 121 -42.84 28.07 -24.43
CA ALA A 121 -43.21 27.40 -23.18
C ALA A 121 -42.63 25.98 -23.08
N GLU A 122 -42.70 25.20 -24.16
CA GLU A 122 -42.08 23.86 -24.24
C GLU A 122 -40.55 23.94 -24.13
N GLY A 123 -39.91 24.92 -24.77
CA GLY A 123 -38.47 25.15 -24.64
C GLY A 123 -38.04 25.46 -23.22
N LEU A 124 -38.79 26.30 -22.50
CA LEU A 124 -38.55 26.59 -21.09
C LEU A 124 -38.79 25.35 -20.20
N ALA A 125 -39.86 24.59 -20.45
CA ALA A 125 -40.16 23.36 -19.71
C ALA A 125 -39.05 22.30 -19.89
N LEU A 126 -38.55 22.13 -21.12
CA LEU A 126 -37.43 21.24 -21.41
C LEU A 126 -36.13 21.71 -20.75
N ALA A 127 -35.86 23.01 -20.72
CA ALA A 127 -34.69 23.56 -20.04
C ALA A 127 -34.74 23.32 -18.52
N LEU A 128 -35.92 23.49 -17.91
CA LEU A 128 -36.13 23.18 -16.49
C LEU A 128 -35.97 21.68 -16.22
N ALA A 129 -36.58 20.80 -17.03
CA ALA A 129 -36.45 19.36 -16.88
C ALA A 129 -35.00 18.88 -17.00
N ARG A 130 -34.23 19.45 -17.94
CA ARG A 130 -32.78 19.19 -18.05
C ARG A 130 -32.02 19.63 -16.81
N LYS A 131 -32.36 20.80 -16.25
CA LYS A 131 -31.74 21.27 -15.01
C LYS A 131 -32.08 20.39 -13.82
N ASP A 132 -33.32 19.95 -13.69
CA ASP A 132 -33.75 19.03 -12.64
C ASP A 132 -33.01 17.69 -12.75
N GLN A 133 -32.83 17.17 -13.98
CA GLN A 133 -32.03 15.98 -14.22
C GLN A 133 -30.56 16.18 -13.83
N GLU A 134 -29.91 17.27 -14.26
CA GLU A 134 -28.53 17.60 -13.89
C GLU A 134 -28.36 17.69 -12.36
N TRP A 135 -29.34 18.25 -11.65
CA TRP A 135 -29.31 18.33 -10.18
C TRP A 135 -29.53 16.97 -9.53
N SER A 136 -30.41 16.14 -10.08
CA SER A 136 -30.61 14.76 -9.61
C SER A 136 -29.33 13.95 -9.75
N GLU A 137 -28.67 13.99 -10.91
CA GLU A 137 -27.42 13.27 -11.15
C GLU A 137 -26.29 13.73 -10.21
N LYS A 138 -26.18 15.04 -9.96
CA LYS A 138 -25.25 15.59 -8.97
C LYS A 138 -25.56 15.12 -7.55
N MET A 139 -26.84 15.06 -7.19
CA MET A 139 -27.27 14.60 -5.88
C MET A 139 -26.96 13.11 -5.69
N ASP A 140 -27.21 12.28 -6.71
CA ASP A 140 -26.85 10.86 -6.72
C ASP A 140 -25.34 10.65 -6.58
N GLN A 141 -24.53 11.47 -7.26
CA GLN A 141 -23.07 11.42 -7.15
C GLN A 141 -22.60 11.79 -5.74
N LEU A 142 -23.14 12.87 -5.16
CA LEU A 142 -22.83 13.27 -3.78
C LEU A 142 -23.29 12.21 -2.76
N GLU A 143 -24.42 11.55 -2.99
CA GLU A 143 -24.86 10.45 -2.14
C GLU A 143 -23.92 9.24 -2.22
N LYS A 144 -23.43 8.89 -3.41
CA LYS A 144 -22.43 7.83 -3.58
C LYS A 144 -21.14 8.17 -2.85
N GLU A 145 -20.63 9.38 -2.99
CA GLU A 145 -19.44 9.87 -2.28
C GLU A 145 -19.62 9.85 -0.77
N LYS A 146 -20.78 10.31 -0.28
CA LYS A 146 -21.14 10.25 1.15
C LYS A 146 -21.12 8.81 1.67
N ARG A 147 -21.72 7.86 0.94
CA ARG A 147 -21.72 6.45 1.33
C ARG A 147 -20.31 5.87 1.35
N PHE A 148 -19.50 6.17 0.34
CA PHE A 148 -18.10 5.74 0.26
C PHE A 148 -17.24 6.28 1.42
N LEU A 149 -17.32 7.59 1.70
CA LEU A 149 -16.61 8.21 2.82
C LEU A 149 -17.08 7.65 4.17
N THR A 150 -18.37 7.35 4.32
CA THR A 150 -18.91 6.74 5.54
C THR A 150 -18.38 5.31 5.72
N ALA A 151 -18.29 4.54 4.64
CA ALA A 151 -17.73 3.19 4.67
C ALA A 151 -16.24 3.23 5.04
N GLN A 152 -15.44 4.10 4.43
CA GLN A 152 -14.04 4.30 4.80
C GLN A 152 -13.88 4.73 6.26
N LEU A 153 -14.71 5.65 6.75
CA LEU A 153 -14.67 6.06 8.15
C LEU A 153 -14.97 4.89 9.09
N GLN A 154 -15.93 4.04 8.73
CA GLN A 154 -16.26 2.85 9.52
C GLN A 154 -15.13 1.82 9.49
N GLU A 155 -14.49 1.64 8.34
CA GLU A 155 -13.32 0.77 8.19
C GLU A 155 -12.16 1.23 9.06
N VAL A 156 -11.80 2.52 9.00
CA VAL A 156 -10.73 3.10 9.85
C VAL A 156 -11.07 2.94 11.34
N LYS A 157 -12.34 3.12 11.74
CA LYS A 157 -12.77 2.86 13.12
C LYS A 157 -12.59 1.40 13.52
N ASN A 158 -12.97 0.47 12.65
CA ASN A 158 -12.81 -0.96 12.91
C ASN A 158 -11.33 -1.35 12.98
N GLN A 159 -10.49 -0.81 12.10
CA GLN A 159 -9.03 -0.99 12.15
C GLN A 159 -8.46 -0.45 13.47
N SER A 160 -8.87 0.75 13.90
CA SER A 160 -8.46 1.33 15.17
C SER A 160 -8.89 0.47 16.37
N LEU A 161 -10.10 -0.11 16.34
CA LEU A 161 -10.57 -1.03 17.38
C LEU A 161 -9.72 -2.30 17.43
N ASN A 162 -9.45 -2.90 16.27
CA ASN A 162 -8.60 -4.08 16.16
C ASN A 162 -7.17 -3.82 16.65
N LEU A 163 -6.61 -2.65 16.36
CA LEU A 163 -5.29 -2.25 16.87
C LEU A 163 -5.30 -2.08 18.38
N PHE A 164 -6.38 -1.56 18.96
CA PHE A 164 -6.53 -1.44 20.41
C PHE A 164 -6.59 -2.82 21.07
N GLN A 165 -7.41 -3.73 20.55
CA GLN A 165 -7.50 -5.12 21.05
C GLN A 165 -6.15 -5.85 20.97
N LYS A 166 -5.44 -5.74 19.84
CA LYS A 166 -4.09 -6.32 19.72
C LYS A 166 -3.09 -5.73 20.70
N ARG A 167 -3.25 -4.45 21.06
CA ARG A 167 -2.41 -3.80 22.05
C ARG A 167 -2.70 -4.30 23.45
N ASP A 168 -3.97 -4.46 23.81
CA ASP A 168 -4.38 -5.06 25.09
C ASP A 168 -3.85 -6.50 25.21
N GLU A 169 -4.00 -7.32 24.16
CA GLU A 169 -3.45 -8.69 24.10
C GLU A 169 -1.92 -8.71 24.26
N MET A 170 -1.22 -7.75 23.64
CA MET A 170 0.22 -7.60 23.78
C MET A 170 0.63 -7.22 25.20
N ASP A 171 -0.07 -6.27 25.82
CA ASP A 171 0.19 -5.84 27.20
C ASP A 171 -0.06 -7.01 28.19
N GLU A 172 -1.08 -7.84 27.96
CA GLU A 172 -1.31 -9.08 28.73
C GLU A 172 -0.15 -10.08 28.56
N LEU A 173 0.29 -10.31 27.32
CA LEU A 173 1.43 -11.18 27.02
C LEU A 173 2.73 -10.68 27.65
N GLU A 174 3.00 -9.38 27.61
CA GLU A 174 4.13 -8.75 28.30
C GLU A 174 4.03 -8.96 29.82
N GLY A 175 2.83 -8.85 30.39
CA GLY A 175 2.56 -9.18 31.79
C GLY A 175 2.93 -10.62 32.14
N PHE A 176 2.53 -11.59 31.31
CA PHE A 176 2.89 -13.00 31.49
C PHE A 176 4.40 -13.23 31.34
N GLN A 177 5.03 -12.63 30.33
CA GLN A 177 6.48 -12.73 30.14
C GLN A 177 7.24 -12.18 31.34
N GLN A 178 6.84 -11.03 31.87
CA GLN A 178 7.46 -10.43 33.05
C GLN A 178 7.29 -11.31 34.30
N GLN A 179 6.14 -11.97 34.43
CA GLN A 179 5.90 -12.93 35.50
C GLN A 179 6.80 -14.16 35.37
N GLU A 180 6.92 -14.75 34.17
CA GLU A 180 7.80 -15.89 33.92
C GLU A 180 9.28 -15.53 34.11
N LEU A 181 9.71 -14.37 33.64
CA LEU A 181 11.06 -13.84 33.89
C LEU A 181 11.33 -13.68 35.39
N SER A 182 10.37 -13.18 36.16
CA SER A 182 10.50 -13.06 37.62
C SER A 182 10.60 -14.41 38.31
N LYS A 183 9.84 -15.42 37.86
CA LYS A 183 9.94 -16.81 38.35
C LYS A 183 11.31 -17.42 38.03
N VAL A 184 11.78 -17.28 36.79
CA VAL A 184 13.10 -17.76 36.37
C VAL A 184 14.21 -17.07 37.16
N LYS A 185 14.14 -15.74 37.33
CA LYS A 185 15.08 -14.98 38.15
C LYS A 185 15.14 -15.50 39.58
N HIS A 186 13.98 -15.75 40.21
CA HIS A 186 13.93 -16.31 41.56
C HIS A 186 14.51 -17.73 41.65
N MET A 187 14.22 -18.59 40.67
CA MET A 187 14.80 -19.93 40.61
C MET A 187 16.31 -19.91 40.42
N LEU A 188 16.81 -19.05 39.54
CA LEU A 188 18.25 -18.86 39.32
C LEU A 188 18.94 -18.36 40.58
N LEU A 189 18.39 -17.32 41.21
CA LEU A 189 18.95 -16.76 42.44
C LEU A 189 19.00 -17.81 43.57
N LYS A 190 17.94 -18.62 43.72
CA LYS A 190 17.95 -19.78 44.65
C LYS A 190 19.00 -20.83 44.30
N LYS A 191 19.22 -21.10 43.00
CA LYS A 191 20.22 -22.06 42.54
C LYS A 191 21.63 -21.53 42.78
N GLU A 192 21.89 -20.27 42.48
CA GLU A 192 23.14 -19.55 42.79
C GLU A 192 23.42 -19.59 44.30
N GLU A 193 22.43 -19.31 45.15
CA GLU A 193 22.58 -19.43 46.61
C GLU A 193 22.92 -20.87 47.05
N SER A 194 22.28 -21.89 46.45
CA SER A 194 22.58 -23.29 46.78
C SER A 194 23.96 -23.74 46.29
N LEU A 195 24.39 -23.23 45.14
CA LEU A 195 25.69 -23.51 44.57
C LEU A 195 26.80 -22.87 45.40
N GLY A 196 26.62 -21.60 45.80
CA GLY A 196 27.56 -20.93 46.71
C GLY A 196 27.69 -21.62 48.06
N LYS A 197 26.62 -22.21 48.60
CA LYS A 197 26.70 -23.06 49.82
C LYS A 197 27.51 -24.33 49.57
N MET A 198 27.28 -25.02 48.46
CA MET A 198 28.05 -26.22 48.10
C MET A 198 29.54 -25.90 47.84
N GLU A 199 29.84 -24.77 47.22
CA GLU A 199 31.22 -24.29 47.04
C GLU A 199 31.90 -24.04 48.39
N GLN A 200 31.23 -23.37 49.32
CA GLN A 200 31.75 -23.14 50.68
C GLN A 200 31.99 -24.46 51.43
N GLU A 201 31.09 -25.43 51.31
CA GLU A 201 31.24 -26.77 51.88
C GLU A 201 32.43 -27.51 51.26
N LEU A 202 32.59 -27.45 49.94
CA LEU A 202 33.72 -28.06 49.22
C LEU A 202 35.05 -27.43 49.62
N GLU A 203 35.11 -26.11 49.75
CA GLU A 203 36.30 -25.40 50.26
C GLU A 203 36.61 -25.80 51.69
N ALA A 204 35.59 -25.95 52.55
CA ALA A 204 35.78 -26.43 53.91
C ALA A 204 36.36 -27.84 53.95
N ARG A 205 35.80 -28.77 53.16
CA ARG A 205 36.32 -30.14 53.02
C ARG A 205 37.73 -30.18 52.44
N THR A 206 38.04 -29.30 51.49
CA THR A 206 39.38 -29.20 50.91
C THR A 206 40.39 -28.74 51.98
N ARG A 207 40.01 -27.75 52.81
CA ARG A 207 40.84 -27.29 53.94
C ARG A 207 41.03 -28.39 54.99
N GLU A 208 39.99 -29.13 55.35
CA GLU A 208 40.09 -30.29 56.25
C GLU A 208 41.00 -31.37 55.68
N LEU A 209 40.89 -31.66 54.38
CA LEU A 209 41.74 -32.65 53.71
C LEU A 209 43.21 -32.21 53.69
N SER A 210 43.51 -30.95 53.39
CA SER A 210 44.89 -30.45 53.47
C SER A 210 45.44 -30.54 54.89
N GLN A 211 44.62 -30.22 55.90
CA GLN A 211 45.05 -30.31 57.29
C GLN A 211 45.35 -31.77 57.69
N THR A 212 44.46 -32.72 57.37
CA THR A 212 44.71 -34.15 57.66
C THR A 212 45.90 -34.70 56.88
N GLN A 213 46.17 -34.19 55.68
CA GLN A 213 47.37 -34.54 54.92
C GLN A 213 48.65 -34.02 55.58
N GLU A 214 48.65 -32.79 56.09
CA GLU A 214 49.77 -32.25 56.89
C GLU A 214 49.99 -33.05 58.18
N GLU A 215 48.91 -33.39 58.89
CA GLU A 215 48.96 -34.25 60.09
C GLU A 215 49.50 -35.65 59.76
N LEU A 216 49.12 -36.23 58.62
CA LEU A 216 49.68 -37.50 58.15
C LEU A 216 51.16 -37.39 57.80
N MET A 217 51.59 -36.31 57.14
CA MET A 217 53.00 -36.08 56.81
C MET A 217 53.86 -35.94 58.08
N THR A 218 53.38 -35.20 59.09
CA THR A 218 54.07 -35.08 60.38
C THR A 218 54.12 -36.42 61.12
N SER A 219 53.03 -37.19 61.14
CA SER A 219 53.01 -38.54 61.72
C SER A 219 53.97 -39.51 61.02
N ASN A 220 54.01 -39.49 59.69
CA ASN A 220 54.95 -40.28 58.90
C ASN A 220 56.41 -39.91 59.17
N GLN A 221 56.71 -38.61 59.31
CA GLN A 221 58.02 -38.14 59.69
C GLN A 221 58.41 -38.66 61.08
N MET A 222 57.54 -38.53 62.08
CA MET A 222 57.77 -39.07 63.43
C MET A 222 57.99 -40.58 63.41
N SER A 223 57.22 -41.33 62.61
CA SER A 223 57.40 -42.77 62.43
C SER A 223 58.74 -43.11 61.77
N SER A 224 59.19 -42.32 60.80
CA SER A 224 60.53 -42.45 60.20
C SER A 224 61.64 -42.23 61.23
N ASP A 225 61.54 -41.16 62.02
CA ASP A 225 62.52 -40.83 63.06
C ASP A 225 62.59 -41.93 64.13
N LEU A 226 61.43 -42.48 64.53
CA LEU A 226 61.35 -43.62 65.46
C LEU A 226 61.97 -44.88 64.87
N ARG A 227 61.71 -45.19 63.60
CA ARG A 227 62.35 -46.32 62.91
C ARG A 227 63.87 -46.18 62.87
N GLN A 228 64.38 -45.00 62.54
CA GLN A 228 65.82 -44.73 62.55
C GLN A 228 66.43 -44.97 63.95
N LYS A 229 65.79 -44.46 65.02
CA LYS A 229 66.25 -44.70 66.39
C LYS A 229 66.23 -46.19 66.75
N LEU A 230 65.23 -46.93 66.28
CA LEU A 230 65.11 -48.36 66.52
C LEU A 230 66.22 -49.14 65.79
N GLU A 231 66.55 -48.77 64.56
CA GLU A 231 67.71 -49.31 63.83
C GLU A 231 69.04 -48.99 64.51
N GLU A 232 69.21 -47.77 65.04
CA GLU A 232 70.39 -47.39 65.82
C GLU A 232 70.52 -48.22 67.10
N LEU A 233 69.44 -48.38 67.85
CA LEU A 233 69.37 -49.25 69.02
C LEU A 233 69.71 -50.70 68.65
N GLN A 234 69.13 -51.22 67.57
CA GLN A 234 69.40 -52.58 67.09
C GLN A 234 70.88 -52.76 66.73
N ARG A 235 71.50 -51.80 66.03
CA ARG A 235 72.95 -51.80 65.76
C ARG A 235 73.78 -51.82 67.05
N CYS A 236 73.42 -51.02 68.05
CA CYS A 236 74.09 -51.02 69.36
C CYS A 236 73.94 -52.36 70.08
N TYR A 237 72.76 -52.96 70.06
CA TYR A 237 72.52 -54.29 70.63
C TYR A 237 73.37 -55.35 69.96
N SER A 238 73.43 -55.38 68.61
CA SER A 238 74.29 -56.32 67.88
C SER A 238 75.76 -56.12 68.20
N ALA A 239 76.25 -54.88 68.31
CA ALA A 239 77.64 -54.62 68.67
C ALA A 239 77.96 -55.07 70.12
N LEU A 240 77.03 -54.85 71.06
CA LEU A 240 77.18 -55.34 72.45
C LEU A 240 77.13 -56.86 72.51
N GLU A 241 76.29 -57.50 71.69
CA GLU A 241 76.21 -58.95 71.55
C GLU A 241 77.52 -59.51 70.98
N GLU A 242 78.08 -58.93 69.93
CA GLU A 242 79.40 -59.30 69.40
C GLU A 242 80.51 -59.13 70.45
N GLN A 243 80.49 -58.05 71.23
CA GLN A 243 81.44 -57.85 72.32
C GLN A 243 81.29 -58.91 73.41
N ARG A 244 80.05 -59.22 73.80
CA ARG A 244 79.74 -60.29 74.76
C ARG A 244 80.28 -61.61 74.24
N ASP A 245 79.99 -61.94 72.98
CA ASP A 245 80.40 -63.19 72.33
C ASP A 245 81.93 -63.30 72.21
N HIS A 246 82.63 -62.18 71.96
CA HIS A 246 84.09 -62.14 71.97
C HIS A 246 84.67 -62.38 73.37
N VAL A 247 84.05 -61.83 74.42
CA VAL A 247 84.45 -62.04 75.81
C VAL A 247 84.16 -63.48 76.25
N THR A 248 82.99 -64.04 75.92
CA THR A 248 82.68 -65.44 76.22
C THR A 248 83.60 -66.38 75.46
N ALA A 249 83.85 -66.18 74.17
CA ALA A 249 84.82 -66.97 73.41
C ALA A 249 86.24 -66.86 74.01
N GLY A 250 86.66 -65.66 74.44
CA GLY A 250 87.93 -65.46 75.15
C GLY A 250 88.00 -66.18 76.50
N ALA A 251 86.89 -66.26 77.22
CA ALA A 251 86.76 -67.02 78.46
C ALA A 251 86.77 -68.54 78.19
N GLU A 252 86.02 -69.03 77.21
CA GLU A 252 85.99 -70.42 76.77
C GLU A 252 87.36 -70.90 76.30
N ASN A 253 88.09 -70.10 75.53
CA ASN A 253 89.48 -70.38 75.13
C ASN A 253 90.43 -70.49 76.33
N LYS A 254 90.22 -69.68 77.38
CA LYS A 254 91.00 -69.78 78.63
C LYS A 254 90.60 -71.02 79.43
N ILE A 255 89.31 -71.33 79.50
CA ILE A 255 88.80 -72.53 80.18
C ILE A 255 89.37 -73.78 79.51
N THR A 256 89.25 -73.92 78.20
CA THR A 256 89.82 -75.04 77.43
C THR A 256 91.34 -75.15 77.59
N ALA A 257 92.07 -74.04 77.61
CA ALA A 257 93.51 -74.05 77.89
C ALA A 257 93.84 -74.48 79.33
N LEU A 258 93.00 -74.12 80.32
CA LEU A 258 93.14 -74.57 81.70
C LEU A 258 92.76 -76.05 81.85
N GLU A 259 91.70 -76.51 81.19
CA GLU A 259 91.28 -77.91 81.14
C GLU A 259 92.38 -78.78 80.52
N GLN A 260 93.05 -78.33 79.45
CA GLN A 260 94.19 -79.04 78.88
C GLN A 260 95.35 -79.14 79.87
N LYS A 261 95.69 -78.06 80.58
CA LYS A 261 96.71 -78.10 81.63
C LYS A 261 96.33 -79.02 82.78
N GLU A 262 95.05 -79.04 83.16
CA GLU A 262 94.52 -79.97 84.15
C GLU A 262 94.70 -81.42 83.68
N GLN A 263 94.37 -81.74 82.43
CA GLN A 263 94.59 -83.06 81.85
C GLN A 263 96.08 -83.45 81.81
N ASP A 264 96.97 -82.53 81.43
CA ASP A 264 98.42 -82.77 81.43
C ASP A 264 98.95 -83.05 82.84
N LEU A 265 98.48 -82.30 83.84
CA LEU A 265 98.78 -82.53 85.25
C LEU A 265 98.21 -83.87 85.74
N GLN A 266 96.98 -84.21 85.35
CA GLN A 266 96.35 -85.49 85.66
C GLN A 266 97.19 -86.65 85.09
N ALA A 267 97.65 -86.54 83.84
CA ALA A 267 98.54 -87.51 83.20
C ALA A 267 99.88 -87.60 83.93
N PHE A 268 100.46 -86.47 84.34
CA PHE A 268 101.68 -86.45 85.15
C PHE A 268 101.49 -87.15 86.49
N ILE A 269 100.36 -86.93 87.19
CA ILE A 269 100.00 -87.61 88.44
C ILE A 269 99.83 -89.12 88.22
N GLN A 270 99.17 -89.53 87.14
CA GLN A 270 99.03 -90.95 86.78
C GLN A 270 100.40 -91.58 86.52
N GLN A 271 101.28 -90.90 85.77
CA GLN A 271 102.64 -91.37 85.52
C GLN A 271 103.44 -91.50 86.83
N LEU A 272 103.35 -90.50 87.72
CA LEU A 272 104.00 -90.54 89.02
C LEU A 272 103.46 -91.69 89.89
N SER A 273 102.17 -91.99 89.80
CA SER A 273 101.53 -93.10 90.50
C SER A 273 102.02 -94.45 89.97
N ILE A 274 102.20 -94.59 88.66
CA ILE A 274 102.80 -95.76 88.02
C ILE A 274 104.25 -95.94 88.49
N ASP A 275 105.04 -94.87 88.49
CA ASP A 275 106.43 -94.93 88.96
C ASP A 275 106.52 -95.29 90.45
N LEU A 276 105.62 -94.78 91.28
CA LEU A 276 105.51 -95.15 92.70
C LEU A 276 105.10 -96.62 92.88
N GLN A 277 104.16 -97.13 92.09
CA GLN A 277 103.80 -98.56 92.06
C GLN A 277 104.98 -99.43 91.63
N LYS A 278 105.80 -98.96 90.68
CA LYS A 278 107.01 -99.68 90.23
C LYS A 278 108.08 -99.72 91.31
N VAL A 279 108.36 -98.59 91.97
CA VAL A 279 109.32 -98.52 93.08
C VAL A 279 108.86 -99.40 94.25
N THR A 280 107.57 -99.40 94.59
CA THR A 280 107.04 -100.29 95.64
C THR A 280 107.15 -101.76 95.26
N ALA A 281 106.94 -102.13 93.99
CA ALA A 281 107.17 -103.49 93.50
C ALA A 281 108.66 -103.90 93.57
N GLU A 282 109.59 -103.02 93.18
CA GLU A 282 111.04 -103.25 93.35
C GLU A 282 111.44 -103.36 94.82
N THR A 283 110.81 -102.59 95.69
CA THR A 283 111.01 -102.68 97.15
C THR A 283 110.53 -104.03 97.68
N GLN A 284 109.36 -104.49 97.23
CA GLN A 284 108.83 -105.81 97.56
C GLN A 284 109.71 -106.96 97.03
N GLU A 285 110.35 -106.82 95.85
CA GLU A 285 111.34 -107.79 95.38
C GLU A 285 112.57 -107.85 96.28
N LYS A 286 113.07 -106.70 96.75
CA LYS A 286 114.18 -106.67 97.71
C LYS A 286 113.78 -107.22 99.08
N GLU A 287 112.53 -107.02 99.50
CA GLU A 287 111.95 -107.66 100.68
C GLU A 287 111.87 -109.18 100.51
N LYS A 288 111.45 -109.69 99.35
CA LYS A 288 111.47 -111.12 99.02
C LYS A 288 112.89 -111.71 99.04
N LEU A 289 113.90 -110.92 98.66
CA LEU A 289 115.30 -111.34 98.77
C LEU A 289 115.78 -111.44 100.23
N ILE A 290 115.30 -110.53 101.09
CA ILE A 290 115.56 -110.56 102.53
C ILE A 290 114.86 -111.76 103.18
N THR A 291 113.60 -112.04 102.83
CA THR A 291 112.90 -113.25 103.30
C THR A 291 113.60 -114.50 102.79
N HIS A 292 114.12 -114.52 101.55
CA HIS A 292 114.89 -115.67 101.03
C HIS A 292 116.20 -115.90 101.80
N LEU A 293 116.89 -114.84 102.24
CA LEU A 293 118.07 -114.95 103.10
C LEU A 293 117.70 -115.39 104.53
N GLN A 294 116.54 -115.00 105.05
CA GLN A 294 115.99 -115.44 106.34
C GLN A 294 115.50 -116.90 106.29
N GLU A 295 114.88 -117.34 105.19
CA GLU A 295 114.47 -118.73 104.93
C GLU A 295 115.69 -119.64 104.73
N LYS A 296 116.81 -119.14 104.20
CA LYS A 296 118.06 -119.90 104.10
C LYS A 296 118.68 -120.18 105.47
N VAL A 297 118.55 -119.26 106.42
CA VAL A 297 118.95 -119.43 107.84
C VAL A 297 117.99 -120.40 108.56
N ALA A 298 116.68 -120.27 108.34
CA ALA A 298 115.69 -121.20 108.89
C ALA A 298 115.75 -122.62 108.27
N SER A 299 116.20 -122.76 107.01
CA SER A 299 116.32 -124.03 106.28
C SER A 299 117.59 -124.85 106.61
N LEU A 300 118.53 -124.28 107.37
CA LEU A 300 119.62 -125.01 108.02
C LEU A 300 119.22 -125.50 109.42
N GLU A 301 118.28 -124.83 110.08
CA GLU A 301 117.75 -125.22 111.41
C GLU A 301 116.62 -126.26 111.32
N LYS A 302 115.95 -126.35 110.18
CA LYS A 302 114.72 -127.15 110.03
C LYS A 302 114.79 -128.16 108.87
N ARG A 303 115.88 -128.93 108.83
CA ARG A 303 116.11 -130.04 107.89
C ARG A 303 116.39 -131.37 108.62
N LEU A 304 115.68 -131.61 109.72
CA LEU A 304 115.83 -132.83 110.51
C LEU A 304 114.52 -133.62 110.74
N GLU A 305 113.38 -133.35 110.09
CA GLU A 305 112.21 -134.26 110.23
C GLU A 305 111.12 -134.09 109.12
N GLN A 306 111.14 -135.01 108.15
CA GLN A 306 110.04 -135.84 107.59
C GLN A 306 108.70 -135.24 107.02
N ASN A 307 108.53 -135.33 105.68
CA ASN A 307 107.52 -136.05 104.83
C ASN A 307 106.24 -136.66 105.46
N LEU A 308 105.02 -136.81 104.87
CA LEU A 308 104.44 -136.79 103.49
C LEU A 308 102.85 -136.89 103.50
N SER A 309 102.24 -136.75 102.30
CA SER A 309 100.96 -137.33 101.77
C SER A 309 99.64 -136.55 101.94
N GLY A 310 98.60 -136.64 101.09
CA GLY A 310 98.30 -137.43 99.89
C GLY A 310 96.78 -137.41 99.59
N GLU A 311 96.25 -136.31 99.01
CA GLU A 311 94.80 -136.05 98.85
C GLU A 311 94.46 -135.42 97.48
N GLU A 312 94.98 -136.02 96.39
CA GLU A 312 94.89 -135.45 95.02
C GLU A 312 93.70 -135.94 94.19
N HIS A 313 92.85 -136.85 94.69
CA HIS A 313 91.73 -137.39 93.89
C HIS A 313 90.40 -136.62 94.03
N VAL A 314 90.29 -135.65 94.94
CA VAL A 314 89.05 -134.86 95.14
C VAL A 314 89.07 -133.53 94.38
N GLN A 315 90.25 -133.04 93.98
CA GLN A 315 90.40 -131.74 93.32
C GLN A 315 90.02 -131.71 91.84
N GLU A 316 89.93 -132.85 91.16
CA GLU A 316 89.71 -132.90 89.71
C GLU A 316 88.22 -132.84 89.33
N LEU A 317 87.34 -133.46 90.12
CA LEU A 317 85.88 -133.35 89.98
C LEU A 317 85.34 -131.94 90.31
N LEU A 318 86.04 -131.21 91.18
CA LEU A 318 85.71 -129.80 91.46
C LEU A 318 86.07 -128.87 90.29
N ARG A 319 87.05 -129.22 89.44
CA ARG A 319 87.41 -128.43 88.26
C ARG A 319 86.38 -128.55 87.13
N GLU A 320 85.86 -129.75 86.86
CA GLU A 320 84.86 -129.93 85.78
C GLU A 320 83.55 -129.20 86.06
N LYS A 321 83.11 -129.15 87.34
CA LYS A 321 81.93 -128.38 87.75
C LYS A 321 82.07 -126.88 87.42
N ILE A 322 83.25 -126.31 87.71
CA ILE A 322 83.53 -124.88 87.51
C ILE A 322 83.48 -124.50 86.01
N VAL A 323 83.98 -125.37 85.13
CA VAL A 323 83.99 -125.12 83.68
C VAL A 323 82.57 -125.12 83.09
N ALA A 324 81.70 -126.01 83.56
CA ALA A 324 80.31 -126.05 83.11
C ALA A 324 79.50 -124.83 83.60
N GLU A 325 79.75 -124.37 84.83
CA GLU A 325 79.14 -123.14 85.37
C GLU A 325 79.59 -121.89 84.57
N GLN A 326 80.86 -121.84 84.14
CA GLN A 326 81.40 -120.73 83.34
C GLN A 326 80.78 -120.66 81.93
N ASN A 327 80.64 -121.78 81.23
CA ASN A 327 80.04 -121.81 79.88
C ASN A 327 78.58 -121.34 79.87
N LEU A 328 77.84 -121.64 80.94
CA LEU A 328 76.46 -121.20 81.08
C LEU A 328 76.35 -119.70 81.38
N GLU A 329 77.34 -119.13 82.07
CA GLU A 329 77.44 -117.69 82.30
C GLU A 329 77.84 -116.94 81.02
N ASP A 330 78.76 -117.46 80.22
CA ASP A 330 79.20 -116.85 78.97
C ASP A 330 78.06 -116.79 77.93
N THR A 331 77.25 -117.84 77.82
CA THR A 331 76.06 -117.84 76.94
C THR A 331 74.99 -116.86 77.40
N ARG A 332 74.81 -116.66 78.71
CA ARG A 332 73.93 -115.61 79.25
C ARG A 332 74.44 -114.21 78.91
N GLN A 333 75.74 -113.96 79.04
CA GLN A 333 76.33 -112.67 78.70
C GLN A 333 76.21 -112.35 77.20
N GLN A 334 76.41 -113.33 76.32
CA GLN A 334 76.22 -113.16 74.88
C GLN A 334 74.75 -112.85 74.53
N LEU A 335 73.80 -113.50 75.19
CA LEU A 335 72.37 -113.27 74.95
C LEU A 335 71.92 -111.89 75.48
N LEU A 336 72.50 -111.43 76.60
CA LEU A 336 72.31 -110.06 77.10
C LEU A 336 72.90 -109.01 76.15
N ALA A 337 74.10 -109.25 75.61
CA ALA A 337 74.72 -108.36 74.63
C ALA A 337 73.87 -108.26 73.35
N ALA A 338 73.40 -109.39 72.81
CA ALA A 338 72.51 -109.42 71.65
C ALA A 338 71.17 -108.71 71.91
N ARG A 339 70.57 -108.91 73.09
CA ARG A 339 69.36 -108.19 73.51
C ARG A 339 69.62 -106.68 73.62
N SER A 340 70.76 -106.27 74.15
CA SER A 340 71.13 -104.86 74.26
C SER A 340 71.34 -104.20 72.88
N SER A 341 71.94 -104.91 71.92
CA SER A 341 72.10 -104.41 70.55
C SER A 341 70.77 -104.35 69.80
N GLN A 342 69.88 -105.33 70.03
CA GLN A 342 68.55 -105.33 69.46
C GLN A 342 67.69 -104.20 70.02
N ALA A 343 67.76 -103.92 71.33
CA ALA A 343 67.10 -102.78 71.95
C ALA A 343 67.58 -101.45 71.35
N LYS A 344 68.90 -101.26 71.19
CA LYS A 344 69.46 -100.07 70.53
C LYS A 344 69.00 -99.92 69.07
N ALA A 345 68.91 -101.03 68.33
CA ALA A 345 68.41 -101.01 66.95
C ALA A 345 66.92 -100.64 66.88
N ILE A 346 66.10 -101.12 67.83
CA ILE A 346 64.69 -100.75 67.95
C ILE A 346 64.56 -99.27 68.30
N ASP A 347 65.34 -98.75 69.26
CA ASP A 347 65.32 -97.33 69.63
C ASP A 347 65.66 -96.43 68.42
N ILE A 348 66.68 -96.80 67.63
CA ILE A 348 67.05 -96.06 66.40
C ILE A 348 65.94 -96.13 65.34
N LEU A 349 65.25 -97.26 65.21
CA LEU A 349 64.12 -97.38 64.28
C LEU A 349 62.91 -96.57 64.76
N GLU A 350 62.63 -96.55 66.06
CA GLU A 350 61.55 -95.74 66.64
C GLU A 350 61.83 -94.24 66.48
N THR A 351 63.07 -93.78 66.68
CA THR A 351 63.42 -92.37 66.41
C THR A 351 63.28 -92.05 64.93
N ARG A 352 63.73 -92.94 64.04
CA ARG A 352 63.58 -92.77 62.58
C ARG A 352 62.11 -92.72 62.15
N VAL A 353 61.24 -93.55 62.72
CA VAL A 353 59.79 -93.51 62.45
C VAL A 353 59.20 -92.18 62.92
N LYS A 354 59.54 -91.73 64.13
CA LYS A 354 59.08 -90.41 64.64
C LYS A 354 59.56 -89.25 63.77
N GLU A 355 60.80 -89.27 63.30
CA GLU A 355 61.33 -88.26 62.38
C GLU A 355 60.61 -88.27 61.03
N LEU A 356 60.30 -89.46 60.49
CA LEU A 356 59.54 -89.59 59.25
C LEU A 356 58.08 -89.14 59.40
N GLU A 357 57.42 -89.46 60.51
CA GLU A 357 56.07 -88.98 60.84
C GLU A 357 56.03 -87.46 60.95
N GLN A 358 56.99 -86.85 61.66
CA GLN A 358 57.12 -85.40 61.76
C GLN A 358 57.39 -84.76 60.39
N SER A 359 58.26 -85.36 59.57
CA SER A 359 58.53 -84.88 58.21
C SER A 359 57.31 -85.00 57.30
N LEU A 360 56.52 -86.08 57.42
CA LEU A 360 55.30 -86.27 56.65
C LEU A 360 54.27 -85.23 57.05
N GLN A 361 54.03 -85.04 58.34
CA GLN A 361 53.09 -84.04 58.86
C GLN A 361 53.47 -82.62 58.40
N ALA A 362 54.75 -82.25 58.48
CA ALA A 362 55.24 -80.97 57.96
C ALA A 362 55.03 -80.82 56.44
N SER A 363 55.14 -81.92 55.67
CA SER A 363 54.87 -81.89 54.22
C SER A 363 53.38 -81.77 53.91
N GLU A 364 52.50 -82.42 54.67
CA GLU A 364 51.05 -82.33 54.54
C GLU A 364 50.55 -80.94 54.91
N GLU A 365 51.09 -80.33 55.97
CA GLU A 365 50.78 -78.95 56.36
C GLU A 365 51.23 -77.95 55.29
N ARG A 366 52.41 -78.13 54.68
CA ARG A 366 52.87 -77.32 53.54
C ARG A 366 51.97 -77.50 52.30
N LEU A 367 51.56 -78.72 51.99
CA LEU A 367 50.63 -79.02 50.90
C LEU A 367 49.27 -78.35 51.14
N ARG A 368 48.77 -78.41 52.37
CA ARG A 368 47.53 -77.74 52.76
C ARG A 368 47.65 -76.23 52.63
N GLN A 369 48.72 -75.63 53.14
CA GLN A 369 48.99 -74.19 53.00
C GLN A 369 49.09 -73.78 51.52
N SER A 370 49.78 -74.56 50.69
CA SER A 370 49.86 -74.32 49.24
C SER A 370 48.48 -74.43 48.57
N ARG A 371 47.65 -75.39 48.98
CA ARG A 371 46.29 -75.57 48.46
C ARG A 371 45.38 -74.40 48.83
N ASP A 372 45.49 -73.91 50.07
CA ASP A 372 44.73 -72.75 50.55
C ASP A 372 45.14 -71.48 49.78
N VAL A 373 46.44 -71.30 49.51
CA VAL A 373 46.95 -70.19 48.67
C VAL A 373 46.45 -70.29 47.22
N VAL A 374 46.48 -71.48 46.61
CA VAL A 374 45.96 -71.68 45.24
C VAL A 374 44.45 -71.40 45.19
N ALA A 375 43.68 -71.86 46.18
CA ALA A 375 42.24 -71.59 46.25
C ALA A 375 41.95 -70.08 46.40
N ALA A 376 42.76 -69.35 47.17
CA ALA A 376 42.65 -67.90 47.30
C ALA A 376 43.00 -67.17 45.99
N GLN A 377 44.05 -67.62 45.28
CA GLN A 377 44.43 -67.08 43.96
C GLN A 377 43.35 -67.34 42.91
N ASP A 378 42.76 -68.54 42.87
CA ASP A 378 41.66 -68.86 41.96
C ASP A 378 40.42 -68.01 42.23
N ALA A 379 40.09 -67.77 43.50
CA ALA A 379 39.00 -66.86 43.87
C ALA A 379 39.27 -65.43 43.38
N GLN A 380 40.51 -64.94 43.54
CA GLN A 380 40.91 -63.62 43.06
C GLN A 380 40.86 -63.49 41.53
N ILE A 381 41.26 -64.54 40.80
CA ILE A 381 41.15 -64.59 39.33
C ILE A 381 39.68 -64.54 38.89
N GLN A 382 38.79 -65.27 39.58
CA GLN A 382 37.37 -65.24 39.28
C GLN A 382 36.74 -63.87 39.54
N GLU A 383 37.12 -63.21 40.63
CA GLU A 383 36.65 -61.86 40.96
C GLU A 383 37.13 -60.83 39.93
N LEU A 384 38.40 -60.88 39.54
CA LEU A 384 38.95 -60.05 38.46
C LEU A 384 38.26 -60.32 37.11
N ALA A 385 37.96 -61.58 36.80
CA ALA A 385 37.24 -61.95 35.59
C ALA A 385 35.79 -61.43 35.61
N ALA A 386 35.11 -61.43 36.76
CA ALA A 386 33.79 -60.85 36.92
C ALA A 386 33.83 -59.32 36.75
N ALA A 387 34.75 -58.64 37.44
CA ALA A 387 34.94 -57.21 37.33
C ALA A 387 35.26 -56.76 35.88
N ASN A 388 36.03 -57.56 35.13
CA ASN A 388 36.34 -57.26 33.73
C ASN A 388 35.11 -57.43 32.81
N ARG A 389 34.23 -58.40 33.07
CA ARG A 389 32.96 -58.53 32.34
C ARG A 389 32.04 -57.35 32.62
N ASP A 390 31.93 -56.94 33.87
CA ASP A 390 31.11 -55.78 34.27
C ASP A 390 31.65 -54.48 33.67
N SER A 391 32.99 -54.31 33.65
CA SER A 391 33.64 -53.18 32.97
C SER A 391 33.36 -53.19 31.47
N SER A 392 33.42 -54.34 30.80
CA SER A 392 33.10 -54.47 29.38
C SER A 392 31.64 -54.12 29.08
N LEU A 393 30.69 -54.54 29.94
CA LEU A 393 29.28 -54.20 29.79
C LEU A 393 29.04 -52.70 30.00
N ALA A 394 29.65 -52.12 31.04
CA ALA A 394 29.59 -50.68 31.28
C ALA A 394 30.19 -49.87 30.12
N GLN A 395 31.30 -50.34 29.54
CA GLN A 395 31.92 -49.70 28.38
C GLN A 395 31.04 -49.78 27.12
N GLN A 396 30.39 -50.91 26.88
CA GLN A 396 29.45 -51.05 25.76
C GLN A 396 28.21 -50.16 25.94
N GLN A 397 27.69 -50.03 27.16
CA GLN A 397 26.61 -49.10 27.48
C GLN A 397 27.04 -47.65 27.29
N ALA A 398 28.25 -47.29 27.74
CA ALA A 398 28.82 -45.96 27.54
C ALA A 398 28.94 -45.60 26.05
N LEU A 399 29.46 -46.52 25.22
CA LEU A 399 29.55 -46.32 23.76
C LEU A 399 28.19 -46.13 23.11
N THR A 400 27.18 -46.90 23.55
CA THR A 400 25.81 -46.79 23.03
C THR A 400 25.21 -45.43 23.38
N LEU A 401 25.38 -44.99 24.64
CA LEU A 401 24.91 -43.67 25.09
C LEU A 401 25.67 -42.53 24.39
N GLU A 402 26.98 -42.65 24.20
CA GLU A 402 27.77 -41.68 23.43
C GLU A 402 27.25 -41.56 22.00
N GLN A 403 26.95 -42.67 21.34
CA GLN A 403 26.41 -42.66 19.98
C GLN A 403 25.04 -41.97 19.93
N GLN A 404 24.13 -42.30 20.86
CA GLN A 404 22.82 -41.64 20.96
C GLN A 404 22.96 -40.13 21.22
N CYS A 405 23.88 -39.72 22.08
CA CYS A 405 24.17 -38.31 22.32
C CYS A 405 24.72 -37.63 21.06
N ARG A 406 25.64 -38.25 20.33
CA ARG A 406 26.17 -37.70 19.07
C ARG A 406 25.08 -37.54 18.01
N GLU A 407 24.24 -38.55 17.83
CA GLU A 407 23.12 -38.50 16.89
C GLU A 407 22.14 -37.38 17.26
N ARG A 408 21.81 -37.23 18.55
CA ARG A 408 20.96 -36.15 19.04
C ARG A 408 21.59 -34.77 18.83
N THR A 409 22.89 -34.64 19.06
CA THR A 409 23.64 -33.40 18.78
C THR A 409 23.59 -33.07 17.30
N HIS A 410 23.84 -34.02 16.40
CA HIS A 410 23.75 -33.78 14.96
C HIS A 410 22.36 -33.37 14.49
N VAL A 411 21.30 -33.98 15.05
CA VAL A 411 19.92 -33.58 14.74
C VAL A 411 19.64 -32.15 15.19
N LEU A 412 20.09 -31.77 16.40
CA LEU A 412 19.94 -30.40 16.90
C LEU A 412 20.76 -29.40 16.09
N GLU A 413 22.00 -29.74 15.71
CA GLU A 413 22.85 -28.93 14.83
C GLU A 413 22.19 -28.70 13.47
N ALA A 414 21.63 -29.75 12.86
CA ALA A 414 20.90 -29.64 11.60
C ALA A 414 19.64 -28.76 11.72
N GLN A 415 18.91 -28.87 12.83
CA GLN A 415 17.76 -28.00 13.11
C GLN A 415 18.17 -26.54 13.30
N MET A 416 19.26 -26.28 14.05
CA MET A 416 19.78 -24.92 14.19
C MET A 416 20.24 -24.34 12.85
N ALA A 417 20.89 -25.14 12.01
CA ALA A 417 21.32 -24.71 10.69
C ALA A 417 20.12 -24.38 9.78
N ALA A 418 19.07 -25.21 9.78
CA ALA A 418 17.85 -24.96 9.03
C ALA A 418 17.11 -23.69 9.52
N LEU A 419 17.01 -23.50 10.84
CA LEU A 419 16.43 -22.30 11.42
C LEU A 419 17.25 -21.05 11.09
N ALA A 420 18.58 -21.11 11.14
CA ALA A 420 19.45 -20.01 10.76
C ALA A 420 19.30 -19.64 9.27
N GLN A 421 19.18 -20.64 8.38
CA GLN A 421 18.92 -20.41 6.96
C GLN A 421 17.55 -19.79 6.71
N ALA A 422 16.50 -20.26 7.41
CA ALA A 422 15.17 -19.67 7.32
C ALA A 422 15.17 -18.21 7.80
N GLN A 423 15.81 -17.92 8.93
CA GLN A 423 15.96 -16.55 9.45
C GLN A 423 16.72 -15.65 8.47
N ALA A 424 17.80 -16.14 7.85
CA ALA A 424 18.54 -15.39 6.85
C ALA A 424 17.66 -15.11 5.60
N ALA A 425 16.89 -16.09 5.13
CA ALA A 425 15.96 -15.92 4.03
C ALA A 425 14.89 -14.87 4.36
N ASP A 426 14.27 -14.95 5.54
CA ASP A 426 13.27 -13.99 6.01
C ASP A 426 13.86 -12.57 6.13
N GLN A 427 15.09 -12.45 6.63
CA GLN A 427 15.80 -11.18 6.71
C GLN A 427 16.05 -10.59 5.31
N THR A 428 16.53 -11.39 4.36
CA THR A 428 16.73 -10.90 2.98
C THR A 428 15.41 -10.51 2.31
N ALA A 429 14.32 -11.25 2.56
CA ALA A 429 13.00 -10.91 2.05
C ALA A 429 12.46 -9.61 2.65
N ALA A 430 12.66 -9.39 3.96
CA ALA A 430 12.30 -8.15 4.64
C ALA A 430 13.12 -6.96 4.11
N GLU A 431 14.43 -7.12 3.90
CA GLU A 431 15.28 -6.10 3.30
C GLU A 431 14.87 -5.77 1.86
N CYS A 432 14.51 -6.76 1.05
CA CYS A 432 14.00 -6.52 -0.30
C CYS A 432 12.70 -5.72 -0.27
N ARG A 433 11.72 -6.09 0.57
CA ARG A 433 10.48 -5.34 0.75
C ARG A 433 10.73 -3.91 1.24
N MET A 434 11.68 -3.72 2.14
CA MET A 434 12.05 -2.39 2.61
C MET A 434 12.60 -1.53 1.46
N ARG A 435 13.50 -2.07 0.63
CA ARG A 435 14.02 -1.36 -0.56
C ARG A 435 12.91 -1.04 -1.57
N GLU A 436 11.98 -1.95 -1.79
CA GLU A 436 10.81 -1.73 -2.66
C GLU A 436 9.95 -0.57 -2.13
N LEU A 437 9.61 -0.58 -0.84
CA LEU A 437 8.87 0.52 -0.21
C LEU A 437 9.64 1.85 -0.21
N GLU A 438 10.95 1.83 -0.07
CA GLU A 438 11.79 3.03 -0.20
C GLU A 438 11.76 3.59 -1.62
N GLN A 439 11.81 2.73 -2.64
CA GLN A 439 11.67 3.14 -4.05
C GLN A 439 10.28 3.71 -4.35
N GLU A 440 9.21 3.06 -3.88
CA GLU A 440 7.84 3.57 -4.02
C GLU A 440 7.67 4.93 -3.34
N ASN A 441 8.20 5.08 -2.11
CA ASN A 441 8.19 6.37 -1.42
C ASN A 441 8.96 7.45 -2.17
N ALA A 442 10.11 7.12 -2.78
CA ALA A 442 10.86 8.05 -3.61
C ALA A 442 10.04 8.49 -4.84
N ALA A 443 9.43 7.53 -5.55
CA ALA A 443 8.59 7.82 -6.71
C ALA A 443 7.36 8.66 -6.35
N LEU A 444 6.68 8.34 -5.24
CA LEU A 444 5.55 9.14 -4.73
C LEU A 444 5.99 10.56 -4.36
N LYS A 445 7.17 10.72 -3.77
CA LYS A 445 7.73 12.03 -3.43
C LYS A 445 8.05 12.85 -4.68
N GLU A 446 8.61 12.24 -5.72
CA GLU A 446 8.83 12.89 -7.02
C GLU A 446 7.52 13.34 -7.65
N SER A 447 6.52 12.47 -7.74
CA SER A 447 5.19 12.82 -8.27
C SER A 447 4.52 13.94 -7.46
N ARG A 448 4.64 13.91 -6.12
CA ARG A 448 4.15 14.99 -5.25
C ARG A 448 4.82 16.33 -5.59
N ASN A 449 6.13 16.34 -5.79
CA ASN A 449 6.88 17.54 -6.13
C ASN A 449 6.48 18.06 -7.52
N GLU A 450 6.23 17.19 -8.50
CA GLU A 450 5.73 17.57 -9.82
C GLU A 450 4.35 18.23 -9.75
N PHE A 451 3.44 17.68 -8.93
CA PHE A 451 2.14 18.30 -8.68
C PHE A 451 2.28 19.64 -7.96
N GLU A 452 3.20 19.75 -7.01
CA GLU A 452 3.47 20.99 -6.29
C GLU A 452 4.01 22.08 -7.23
N HIS A 453 4.94 21.74 -8.12
CA HIS A 453 5.45 22.65 -9.16
C HIS A 453 4.35 23.06 -10.15
N SER A 454 3.53 22.11 -10.60
CA SER A 454 2.39 22.40 -11.50
C SER A 454 1.37 23.32 -10.83
N LEU A 455 1.07 23.10 -9.55
CA LEU A 455 0.19 23.95 -8.75
C LEU A 455 0.76 25.36 -8.61
N GLN A 456 2.05 25.49 -8.28
CA GLN A 456 2.73 26.79 -8.19
C GLN A 456 2.68 27.54 -9.53
N HIS A 457 2.89 26.84 -10.64
CA HIS A 457 2.79 27.43 -11.98
C HIS A 457 1.37 27.93 -12.27
N HIS A 458 0.34 27.11 -12.00
CA HIS A 458 -1.06 27.54 -12.17
C HIS A 458 -1.43 28.71 -11.25
N GLN A 459 -0.91 28.75 -10.02
CA GLN A 459 -1.11 29.89 -9.11
C GLN A 459 -0.46 31.16 -9.66
N PHE A 460 0.72 31.06 -10.26
CA PHE A 460 1.39 32.18 -10.90
C PHE A 460 0.60 32.70 -12.11
N GLU A 461 0.16 31.81 -13.00
CA GLU A 461 -0.68 32.18 -14.15
C GLU A 461 -2.02 32.80 -13.73
N LEU A 462 -2.65 32.28 -12.67
CA LEU A 462 -3.86 32.89 -12.11
C LEU A 462 -3.63 34.30 -11.57
N LYS A 463 -2.49 34.56 -10.92
CA LYS A 463 -2.12 35.91 -10.47
C LYS A 463 -1.93 36.85 -11.66
N LYS A 464 -1.18 36.40 -12.67
CA LYS A 464 -0.96 37.15 -13.91
C LYS A 464 -2.27 37.50 -14.62
N LEU A 465 -3.18 36.53 -14.78
CA LEU A 465 -4.49 36.77 -15.39
C LEU A 465 -5.37 37.73 -14.56
N LYS A 466 -5.28 37.69 -13.23
CA LYS A 466 -5.98 38.65 -12.36
C LYS A 466 -5.42 40.07 -12.53
N GLU A 467 -4.11 40.21 -12.63
CA GLU A 467 -3.44 41.49 -12.90
C GLU A 467 -3.82 42.02 -14.28
N GLU A 468 -3.79 41.18 -15.32
CA GLU A 468 -4.24 41.55 -16.67
C GLU A 468 -5.72 41.95 -16.69
N TRP A 469 -6.58 41.23 -15.95
CA TRP A 469 -8.01 41.57 -15.85
C TRP A 469 -8.21 42.91 -15.13
N SER A 470 -7.50 43.15 -14.02
CA SER A 470 -7.55 44.44 -13.31
C SER A 470 -7.04 45.59 -14.20
N GLN A 471 -6.00 45.38 -14.99
CA GLN A 471 -5.53 46.36 -15.98
C GLN A 471 -6.59 46.64 -17.05
N ARG A 472 -7.25 45.59 -17.59
CA ARG A 472 -8.36 45.77 -18.54
C ARG A 472 -9.54 46.49 -17.93
N GLU A 473 -9.86 46.23 -16.67
CA GLU A 473 -10.92 46.94 -15.93
C GLU A 473 -10.58 48.44 -15.82
N ILE A 474 -9.35 48.79 -15.44
CA ILE A 474 -8.89 50.18 -15.39
C ILE A 474 -9.04 50.85 -16.76
N VAL A 475 -8.60 50.19 -17.84
CA VAL A 475 -8.71 50.73 -19.20
C VAL A 475 -10.18 50.88 -19.62
N SER A 476 -11.03 49.90 -19.31
CA SER A 476 -12.46 49.96 -19.62
C SER A 476 -13.16 51.10 -18.88
N VAL A 477 -12.81 51.35 -17.61
CA VAL A 477 -13.34 52.47 -16.82
C VAL A 477 -12.88 53.80 -17.41
N ALA A 478 -11.59 53.93 -17.76
CA ALA A 478 -11.06 55.13 -18.40
C ALA A 478 -11.75 55.40 -19.76
N MET A 479 -11.98 54.35 -20.56
CA MET A 479 -12.70 54.47 -21.83
C MET A 479 -14.16 54.88 -21.63
N ALA A 480 -14.84 54.35 -20.60
CA ALA A 480 -16.19 54.76 -20.25
C ALA A 480 -16.25 56.24 -19.81
N GLN A 481 -15.27 56.71 -19.03
CA GLN A 481 -15.15 58.12 -18.65
C GLN A 481 -14.94 59.02 -19.87
N ALA A 482 -14.03 58.65 -20.79
CA ALA A 482 -13.80 59.40 -22.02
C ALA A 482 -15.06 59.47 -22.90
N LEU A 483 -15.81 58.37 -23.02
CA LEU A 483 -17.09 58.37 -23.74
C LEU A 483 -18.12 59.29 -23.08
N GLU A 484 -18.14 59.37 -21.75
CA GLU A 484 -19.04 60.25 -21.02
C GLU A 484 -18.66 61.73 -21.19
N GLU A 485 -17.37 62.05 -21.20
CA GLU A 485 -16.90 63.39 -21.54
C GLU A 485 -17.29 63.79 -22.98
N VAL A 486 -17.14 62.88 -23.94
CA VAL A 486 -17.59 63.11 -25.33
C VAL A 486 -19.11 63.29 -25.39
N ARG A 487 -19.89 62.54 -24.61
CA ARG A 487 -21.35 62.74 -24.51
C ARG A 487 -21.70 64.12 -23.98
N LYS A 488 -21.04 64.57 -22.90
CA LYS A 488 -21.24 65.91 -22.35
C LYS A 488 -20.90 67.01 -23.36
N GLN A 489 -19.77 66.89 -24.05
CA GLN A 489 -19.41 67.83 -25.12
C GLN A 489 -20.46 67.84 -26.25
N ARG A 490 -20.97 66.67 -26.64
CA ARG A 490 -22.06 66.58 -27.62
C ARG A 490 -23.35 67.24 -27.12
N GLU A 491 -23.73 67.04 -25.86
CA GLU A 491 -24.90 67.67 -25.24
C GLU A 491 -24.75 69.20 -25.17
N GLU A 492 -23.57 69.70 -24.81
CA GLU A 492 -23.25 71.14 -24.83
C GLU A 492 -23.34 71.73 -26.23
N LEU A 493 -22.75 71.07 -27.24
CA LEU A 493 -22.84 71.50 -28.64
C LEU A 493 -24.29 71.43 -29.16
N GLN A 494 -25.06 70.42 -28.75
CA GLN A 494 -26.47 70.30 -29.09
C GLN A 494 -27.28 71.46 -28.48
N GLN A 495 -26.99 71.82 -27.23
CA GLN A 495 -27.61 72.96 -26.54
C GLN A 495 -27.25 74.29 -27.22
N GLN A 496 -26.00 74.47 -27.64
CA GLN A 496 -25.59 75.64 -28.44
C GLN A 496 -26.33 75.69 -29.79
N ALA A 497 -26.51 74.54 -30.45
CA ALA A 497 -27.23 74.46 -31.71
C ALA A 497 -28.72 74.80 -31.55
N THR A 498 -29.38 74.37 -30.47
CA THR A 498 -30.78 74.74 -30.19
C THR A 498 -30.93 76.22 -29.88
N GLU A 499 -29.99 76.82 -29.13
CA GLU A 499 -29.96 78.26 -28.86
C GLU A 499 -29.75 79.09 -30.13
N LEU A 500 -28.82 78.70 -31.00
CA LEU A 500 -28.61 79.35 -32.29
C LEU A 500 -29.83 79.21 -33.20
N THR A 501 -30.46 78.03 -33.25
CA THR A 501 -31.70 77.82 -34.02
C THR A 501 -32.82 78.73 -33.51
N ALA A 502 -33.03 78.80 -32.20
CA ALA A 502 -34.01 79.72 -31.61
C ALA A 502 -33.70 81.20 -31.90
N SER A 503 -32.41 81.58 -31.98
CA SER A 503 -31.99 82.92 -32.40
C SER A 503 -32.32 83.20 -33.87
N ILE A 504 -32.08 82.23 -34.75
CA ILE A 504 -32.42 82.30 -36.17
C ILE A 504 -33.94 82.43 -36.34
N ASP A 505 -34.73 81.61 -35.64
CA ASP A 505 -36.19 81.67 -35.70
C ASP A 505 -36.73 83.04 -35.27
N LYS A 506 -36.18 83.62 -34.19
CA LYS A 506 -36.52 85.00 -33.77
C LYS A 506 -36.18 86.04 -34.84
N LYS A 507 -35.01 85.92 -35.49
CA LYS A 507 -34.62 86.82 -36.59
C LYS A 507 -35.53 86.64 -37.80
N ASN A 508 -35.90 85.41 -38.14
CA ASN A 508 -36.82 85.12 -39.23
C ASN A 508 -38.22 85.66 -38.95
N GLN A 509 -38.73 85.52 -37.72
CA GLN A 509 -39.97 86.16 -37.28
C GLN A 509 -39.89 87.68 -37.44
N SER A 510 -38.82 88.31 -36.95
CA SER A 510 -38.61 89.76 -37.12
C SER A 510 -38.49 90.17 -38.60
N LEU A 511 -37.83 89.37 -39.44
CA LEU A 511 -37.75 89.62 -40.88
C LEU A 511 -39.12 89.48 -41.55
N GLN A 512 -39.93 88.51 -41.14
CA GLN A 512 -41.29 88.33 -41.64
C GLN A 512 -42.19 89.49 -41.24
N GLU A 513 -42.14 89.93 -39.97
CA GLU A 513 -42.81 91.15 -39.51
C GLU A 513 -42.40 92.37 -40.34
N LYS A 514 -41.10 92.53 -40.64
CA LYS A 514 -40.59 93.61 -41.49
C LYS A 514 -41.04 93.49 -42.95
N ALA A 515 -41.11 92.28 -43.50
CA ALA A 515 -41.63 92.05 -44.84
C ALA A 515 -43.13 92.39 -44.94
N GLU A 516 -43.91 92.05 -43.91
CA GLU A 516 -45.33 92.42 -43.80
C GLU A 516 -45.50 93.95 -43.68
N GLU A 517 -44.68 94.61 -42.86
CA GLU A 517 -44.63 96.08 -42.79
C GLU A 517 -44.27 96.71 -44.15
N LEU A 518 -43.28 96.17 -44.87
CA LEU A 518 -42.90 96.64 -46.21
C LEU A 518 -44.03 96.46 -47.22
N LEU A 519 -44.73 95.31 -47.20
CA LEU A 519 -45.86 95.06 -48.07
C LEU A 519 -47.03 96.03 -47.79
N GLN A 520 -47.27 96.37 -46.52
CA GLN A 520 -48.21 97.44 -46.16
C GLN A 520 -47.79 98.79 -46.73
N LYS A 521 -46.50 99.14 -46.61
CA LYS A 521 -45.94 100.38 -47.19
C LYS A 521 -46.03 100.41 -48.71
N GLU A 522 -45.79 99.28 -49.37
CA GLU A 522 -45.94 99.16 -50.82
C GLU A 522 -47.41 99.33 -51.26
N GLN A 523 -48.36 98.77 -50.52
CA GLN A 523 -49.79 99.00 -50.76
C GLN A 523 -50.18 100.47 -50.54
N GLU A 524 -49.64 101.13 -49.50
CA GLU A 524 -49.82 102.58 -49.29
C GLU A 524 -49.27 103.37 -50.49
N ILE A 525 -48.09 103.03 -51.02
CA ILE A 525 -47.51 103.66 -52.21
C ILE A 525 -48.40 103.46 -53.42
N LEU A 526 -48.89 102.25 -53.68
CA LEU A 526 -49.80 101.98 -54.81
C LEU A 526 -51.10 102.78 -54.70
N GLN A 527 -51.63 102.98 -53.48
CA GLN A 527 -52.79 103.85 -53.26
C GLN A 527 -52.46 105.32 -53.57
N LEU A 528 -51.29 105.79 -53.13
CA LEU A 528 -50.80 107.14 -53.44
C LEU A 528 -50.57 107.32 -54.95
N GLU A 529 -50.00 106.34 -55.65
CA GLU A 529 -49.81 106.35 -57.11
C GLU A 529 -51.15 106.40 -57.85
N LYS A 530 -52.15 105.61 -57.42
CA LYS A 530 -53.50 105.67 -57.97
C LYS A 530 -54.15 107.04 -57.73
N GLY A 531 -53.94 107.62 -56.54
CA GLY A 531 -54.35 108.98 -56.22
C GLY A 531 -53.68 110.01 -57.14
N HIS A 532 -52.36 109.90 -57.33
CA HIS A 532 -51.57 110.73 -58.23
C HIS A 532 -52.04 110.62 -59.68
N ALA A 533 -52.27 109.41 -60.19
CA ALA A 533 -52.77 109.18 -61.55
C ALA A 533 -54.17 109.79 -61.75
N SER A 534 -55.02 109.71 -60.72
CA SER A 534 -56.34 110.36 -60.72
C SER A 534 -56.22 111.88 -60.75
N ALA A 535 -55.30 112.45 -59.97
CA ALA A 535 -55.01 113.89 -59.99
C ALA A 535 -54.40 114.33 -61.33
N MET A 536 -53.54 113.53 -61.94
CA MET A 536 -53.00 113.77 -63.28
C MET A 536 -54.10 113.77 -64.35
N LEU A 537 -55.07 112.86 -64.25
CA LEU A 537 -56.25 112.82 -65.12
C LEU A 537 -57.12 114.07 -64.98
N GLN A 538 -57.35 114.51 -63.74
CA GLN A 538 -58.05 115.78 -63.47
C GLN A 538 -57.28 116.98 -64.03
N MET A 539 -55.96 117.01 -63.86
CA MET A 539 -55.10 118.06 -64.43
C MET A 539 -55.16 118.07 -65.97
N HIS A 540 -55.14 116.90 -66.62
CA HIS A 540 -55.30 116.77 -68.06
C HIS A 540 -56.69 117.21 -68.55
N GLN A 541 -57.76 116.90 -67.80
CA GLN A 541 -59.12 117.38 -68.11
C GLN A 541 -59.17 118.91 -68.06
N LEU A 542 -58.65 119.53 -67.00
CA LEU A 542 -58.57 120.99 -66.90
C LEU A 542 -57.68 121.62 -68.00
N GLN A 543 -56.59 120.96 -68.38
CA GLN A 543 -55.77 121.38 -69.54
C GLN A 543 -56.57 121.33 -70.85
N SER A 544 -57.36 120.29 -71.07
CA SER A 544 -58.21 120.17 -72.27
C SER A 544 -59.34 121.22 -72.31
N GLU A 545 -59.90 121.58 -71.15
CA GLU A 545 -60.90 122.66 -71.04
C GLU A 545 -60.28 124.04 -71.34
N LEU A 546 -59.03 124.27 -70.92
CA LEU A 546 -58.26 125.47 -71.28
C LEU A 546 -57.94 125.55 -72.78
N GLU A 547 -57.64 124.43 -73.43
CA GLU A 547 -57.42 124.38 -74.89
C GLU A 547 -58.72 124.57 -75.69
N ALA A 548 -59.85 124.03 -75.21
CA ALA A 548 -61.17 124.27 -75.81
C ALA A 548 -61.57 125.75 -75.77
N LEU A 549 -61.32 126.45 -74.66
CA LEU A 549 -61.55 127.90 -74.53
C LEU A 549 -60.59 128.74 -75.39
N ARG A 550 -59.39 128.22 -75.68
CA ARG A 550 -58.46 128.84 -76.64
C ARG A 550 -58.91 128.67 -78.09
N SER A 551 -59.54 127.54 -78.44
CA SER A 551 -60.03 127.25 -79.79
C SER A 551 -61.29 128.05 -80.20
N GLN A 552 -62.11 128.51 -79.25
CA GLN A 552 -63.27 129.39 -79.52
C GLN A 552 -62.90 130.86 -79.80
N ARG A 553 -61.66 131.27 -79.52
CA ARG A 553 -61.20 132.66 -79.67
C ARG A 553 -60.49 132.91 -81.02
N ALA A 554 -60.41 131.93 -81.91
CA ALA A 554 -59.49 131.94 -83.06
C ALA A 554 -60.16 131.73 -84.43
N GLU A 555 -61.25 132.45 -84.71
CA GLU A 555 -61.76 132.72 -86.07
C GLU A 555 -61.88 134.24 -86.27
N GLU A 556 -60.75 134.94 -86.43
CA GLU A 556 -60.58 136.15 -87.27
C GLU A 556 -59.12 136.67 -87.19
N VAL A 557 -58.42 136.55 -88.34
CA VAL A 557 -57.28 137.36 -88.82
C VAL A 557 -55.82 137.01 -88.39
N LEU A 558 -55.18 136.23 -89.27
CA LEU A 558 -53.91 136.45 -90.02
C LEU A 558 -52.58 136.87 -89.32
N VAL A 559 -51.58 135.99 -89.52
CA VAL A 559 -50.21 136.22 -90.08
C VAL A 559 -48.99 136.43 -89.14
N THR A 560 -47.90 135.74 -89.54
CA THR A 560 -46.44 135.89 -89.30
C THR A 560 -45.73 135.25 -88.09
N ALA A 561 -44.93 134.21 -88.41
CA ALA A 561 -43.46 134.10 -88.29
C ALA A 561 -42.73 134.15 -86.92
N VAL A 562 -41.54 133.50 -86.92
CA VAL A 562 -40.42 133.50 -85.94
C VAL A 562 -40.58 132.44 -84.83
N GLN A 563 -39.85 131.32 -84.75
CA GLN A 563 -38.40 131.00 -84.76
C GLN A 563 -37.68 131.43 -83.47
N GLU A 564 -36.76 130.57 -82.98
CA GLU A 564 -35.70 130.82 -81.94
C GLU A 564 -36.15 130.84 -80.46
N GLU A 565 -35.48 130.28 -79.44
CA GLU A 565 -34.16 129.65 -79.17
C GLU A 565 -34.36 128.64 -77.98
N LEU A 566 -33.60 127.53 -77.76
CA LEU A 566 -32.28 127.39 -77.11
C LEU A 566 -32.02 128.33 -75.89
N PRO A 567 -31.12 128.07 -74.89
CA PRO A 567 -29.98 127.13 -74.88
C PRO A 567 -29.52 126.52 -73.51
N ARG A 568 -28.43 125.71 -73.58
CA ARG A 568 -27.25 125.57 -72.66
C ARG A 568 -27.43 125.01 -71.23
N LEU A 569 -26.79 123.89 -70.85
CA LEU A 569 -25.35 123.63 -70.56
C LEU A 569 -24.70 124.56 -69.52
N GLN A 570 -24.42 124.06 -68.29
CA GLN A 570 -23.13 124.20 -67.58
C GLN A 570 -23.13 123.62 -66.15
N GLY A 571 -21.97 123.06 -65.74
CA GLY A 571 -21.54 122.90 -64.33
C GLY A 571 -21.33 121.43 -63.90
N GLN A 572 -20.21 120.78 -64.21
CA GLN A 572 -19.00 120.61 -63.36
C GLN A 572 -19.21 119.93 -61.98
N GLU A 573 -18.86 118.63 -61.95
CA GLU A 573 -18.07 117.83 -60.96
C GLU A 573 -17.72 118.42 -59.57
N PRO A 574 -17.58 117.60 -58.48
CA PRO A 574 -16.78 116.36 -58.47
C PRO A 574 -17.20 115.20 -57.53
N HIS A 575 -16.67 114.01 -57.85
CA HIS A 575 -16.23 112.89 -56.98
C HIS A 575 -17.15 112.23 -55.91
N VAL A 576 -17.10 110.89 -55.97
CA VAL A 576 -17.48 109.84 -54.99
C VAL A 576 -18.92 109.34 -55.06
N THR A 577 -19.11 108.24 -55.80
CA THR A 577 -20.31 107.39 -55.74
C THR A 577 -19.92 106.00 -55.24
N SER A 578 -20.27 105.73 -53.99
CA SER A 578 -20.36 104.39 -53.42
C SER A 578 -21.83 104.11 -53.17
N GLU A 579 -22.22 102.88 -53.48
CA GLU A 579 -23.46 102.18 -53.10
C GLU A 579 -24.74 102.35 -53.96
N ALA A 580 -25.28 101.15 -54.21
CA ALA A 580 -26.68 100.77 -54.37
C ALA A 580 -27.42 101.15 -55.67
N MET A 581 -27.71 100.12 -56.48
CA MET A 581 -29.08 99.59 -56.61
C MET A 581 -29.08 98.37 -57.53
N GLN A 582 -29.40 97.21 -56.96
CA GLN A 582 -30.54 96.37 -57.38
C GLN A 582 -30.61 95.15 -56.45
N ASP A 583 -31.52 95.28 -55.49
CA ASP A 583 -32.42 94.27 -54.93
C ASP A 583 -32.70 93.01 -55.79
N PRO A 584 -33.29 91.93 -55.23
CA PRO A 584 -33.24 91.48 -53.84
C PRO A 584 -33.22 89.94 -53.66
N MET A 585 -33.06 89.58 -52.38
CA MET A 585 -33.61 88.41 -51.69
C MET A 585 -32.90 87.05 -51.75
N CYS A 586 -32.13 86.89 -50.67
CA CYS A 586 -31.82 85.68 -49.93
C CYS A 586 -32.96 84.65 -49.81
N GLN A 587 -32.57 83.37 -49.87
CA GLN A 587 -33.11 82.29 -49.04
C GLN A 587 -31.92 81.56 -48.36
N LEU A 588 -31.98 81.43 -47.03
CA LEU A 588 -31.47 80.28 -46.29
C LEU A 588 -32.72 79.47 -45.86
N PRO A 589 -32.70 78.14 -45.59
CA PRO A 589 -31.63 77.38 -44.93
C PRO A 589 -31.47 75.90 -45.42
N ALA A 590 -30.78 75.07 -44.62
CA ALA A 590 -30.59 73.59 -44.69
C ALA A 590 -29.44 73.11 -45.59
N ALA A 591 -28.36 72.53 -45.06
CA ALA A 591 -28.25 71.27 -44.33
C ALA A 591 -28.49 70.03 -45.21
N ASP A 592 -27.47 69.16 -45.19
CA ASP A 592 -27.33 67.82 -45.76
C ASP A 592 -27.18 67.64 -47.28
N GLY A 593 -26.02 67.08 -47.64
CA GLY A 593 -25.72 66.59 -48.98
C GLY A 593 -24.23 66.52 -49.31
N THR A 594 -23.45 65.87 -48.45
CA THR A 594 -22.20 65.14 -48.76
C THR A 594 -21.36 65.60 -49.97
N PRO A 595 -20.19 66.23 -49.78
CA PRO A 595 -19.20 66.32 -50.84
C PRO A 595 -18.49 64.96 -50.96
N ASN A 596 -18.61 64.37 -52.14
CA ASN A 596 -17.79 63.26 -52.60
C ASN A 596 -16.30 63.51 -52.30
N GLY A 597 -15.71 62.58 -51.56
CA GLY A 597 -14.82 61.62 -52.19
C GLY A 597 -13.47 62.13 -52.66
N GLU A 598 -12.64 62.61 -51.74
CA GLU A 598 -11.19 62.53 -51.89
C GLU A 598 -10.51 62.30 -50.52
N VAL A 599 -11.01 61.31 -49.78
CA VAL A 599 -10.28 60.68 -48.68
C VAL A 599 -9.23 59.76 -49.32
N GLY A 600 -8.08 60.39 -49.55
CA GLY A 600 -6.74 59.82 -49.68
C GLY A 600 -6.60 58.40 -50.20
N ALA A 601 -5.97 58.27 -51.37
CA ALA A 601 -5.22 57.07 -51.76
C ALA A 601 -4.25 56.57 -50.66
N MET A 602 -3.89 57.41 -49.68
CA MET A 602 -3.15 57.02 -48.48
C MET A 602 -3.95 56.18 -47.48
N ASP A 603 -5.25 56.41 -47.30
CA ASP A 603 -6.09 55.62 -46.39
C ASP A 603 -6.45 54.27 -47.02
N LEU A 604 -6.69 54.25 -48.34
CA LEU A 604 -6.85 53.00 -49.09
C LEU A 604 -5.54 52.19 -49.11
N GLY A 605 -4.39 52.84 -49.26
CA GLY A 605 -3.07 52.20 -49.17
C GLY A 605 -2.73 51.69 -47.76
N ARG A 606 -3.09 52.43 -46.70
CA ARG A 606 -2.97 51.98 -45.30
C ARG A 606 -3.86 50.77 -45.03
N LEU A 607 -5.12 50.83 -45.44
CA LEU A 607 -6.07 49.75 -45.25
C LEU A 607 -5.69 48.51 -46.07
N GLN A 608 -5.11 48.69 -47.26
CA GLN A 608 -4.61 47.61 -48.09
C GLN A 608 -3.35 46.97 -47.52
N LYS A 609 -2.46 47.77 -46.92
CA LYS A 609 -1.27 47.27 -46.20
C LYS A 609 -1.66 46.54 -44.91
N GLU A 610 -2.61 47.08 -44.15
CA GLU A 610 -3.14 46.44 -42.93
C GLU A 610 -3.89 45.15 -43.26
N LYS A 611 -4.65 45.11 -44.37
CA LYS A 611 -5.22 43.87 -44.91
C LYS A 611 -4.14 42.85 -45.27
N GLN A 612 -3.05 43.29 -45.91
CA GLN A 612 -1.95 42.39 -46.30
C GLN A 612 -1.18 41.86 -45.08
N ASP A 613 -0.96 42.69 -44.05
CA ASP A 613 -0.34 42.30 -42.79
C ASP A 613 -1.23 41.33 -42.00
N LEU A 614 -2.55 41.56 -41.98
CA LEU A 614 -3.52 40.64 -41.36
C LEU A 614 -3.62 39.32 -42.12
N GLU A 615 -3.61 39.33 -43.46
CA GLU A 615 -3.53 38.13 -44.29
C GLU A 615 -2.23 37.36 -43.99
N GLN A 616 -1.10 38.05 -43.87
CA GLN A 616 0.18 37.43 -43.51
C GLN A 616 0.15 36.84 -42.11
N GLN A 617 -0.38 37.56 -41.10
CA GLN A 617 -0.58 37.02 -39.75
C GLN A 617 -1.51 35.80 -39.75
N LEU A 618 -2.55 35.79 -40.58
CA LEU A 618 -3.48 34.67 -40.68
C LEU A 618 -2.81 33.46 -41.34
N THR A 619 -1.94 33.67 -42.33
CA THR A 619 -1.13 32.59 -42.92
C THR A 619 -0.09 32.03 -41.95
N GLU A 620 0.55 32.89 -41.15
CA GLU A 620 1.50 32.48 -40.10
C GLU A 620 0.80 31.71 -38.99
N LYS A 621 -0.35 32.19 -38.49
CA LYS A 621 -1.17 31.47 -37.52
C LYS A 621 -1.66 30.13 -38.07
N ASN A 622 -2.08 30.07 -39.34
CA ASN A 622 -2.43 28.81 -39.99
C ASN A 622 -1.24 27.84 -40.10
N LYS A 623 -0.02 28.35 -40.33
CA LYS A 623 1.21 27.54 -40.31
C LYS A 623 1.51 26.99 -38.92
N THR A 624 1.34 27.81 -37.87
CA THR A 624 1.48 27.37 -36.47
C THR A 624 0.43 26.34 -36.08
N ILE A 625 -0.83 26.50 -36.53
CA ILE A 625 -1.90 25.52 -36.33
C ILE A 625 -1.55 24.20 -37.02
N LYS A 626 -1.08 24.24 -38.27
CA LYS A 626 -0.61 23.02 -38.97
C LYS A 626 0.56 22.36 -38.24
N GLN A 627 1.51 23.13 -37.71
CA GLN A 627 2.61 22.59 -36.90
C GLN A 627 2.14 21.99 -35.58
N MET A 628 1.17 22.60 -34.89
CA MET A 628 0.56 22.04 -33.68
C MET A 628 -0.26 20.79 -33.99
N GLN A 629 -1.01 20.76 -35.11
CA GLN A 629 -1.73 19.58 -35.59
C GLN A 629 -0.76 18.44 -35.95
N GLN A 630 0.38 18.76 -36.58
CA GLN A 630 1.44 17.79 -36.86
C GLN A 630 2.07 17.24 -35.58
N ARG A 631 2.40 18.11 -34.60
CA ARG A 631 2.88 17.67 -33.27
C ARG A 631 1.85 16.82 -32.53
N MET A 632 0.57 17.19 -32.58
CA MET A 632 -0.52 16.40 -32.01
C MET A 632 -0.65 15.03 -32.70
N LEU A 633 -0.47 14.97 -34.02
CA LEU A 633 -0.49 13.71 -34.76
C LEU A 633 0.71 12.82 -34.41
N GLU A 634 1.89 13.41 -34.26
CA GLU A 634 3.10 12.71 -33.82
C GLU A 634 2.97 12.23 -32.37
N LEU A 635 2.50 13.08 -31.46
CA LEU A 635 2.15 12.71 -30.08
C LEU A 635 1.13 11.57 -30.07
N LYS A 636 0.06 11.66 -30.88
CA LYS A 636 -0.94 10.58 -31.00
C LYS A 636 -0.32 9.29 -31.52
N LYS A 637 0.59 9.35 -32.50
CA LYS A 637 1.32 8.17 -33.00
C LYS A 637 2.26 7.59 -31.95
N THR A 638 2.94 8.43 -31.17
CA THR A 638 3.82 8.00 -30.08
C THR A 638 3.01 7.37 -28.95
N LEU A 639 1.92 8.01 -28.52
CA LEU A 639 0.98 7.48 -27.53
C LEU A 639 0.34 6.17 -28.01
N GLN A 640 -0.05 6.07 -29.29
CA GLN A 640 -0.61 4.84 -29.84
C GLN A 640 0.43 3.71 -29.95
N LYS A 641 1.71 4.04 -30.16
CA LYS A 641 2.82 3.08 -30.13
C LYS A 641 3.17 2.63 -28.70
N GLU A 642 3.12 3.55 -27.74
CA GLU A 642 3.40 3.25 -26.32
C GLU A 642 2.27 2.46 -25.67
N LEU A 643 1.01 2.72 -26.06
CA LEU A 643 -0.15 2.03 -25.49
C LEU A 643 -0.48 0.67 -26.15
N LYS A 644 0.21 0.24 -27.23
CA LYS A 644 -0.05 -1.05 -27.92
C LYS A 644 -1.53 -1.35 -28.24
N ILE A 645 -2.36 -0.33 -28.43
CA ILE A 645 -3.77 -0.52 -28.81
C ILE A 645 -3.86 -0.66 -30.33
N ARG A 646 -4.13 -1.89 -30.80
CA ARG A 646 -4.52 -2.18 -32.19
C ARG A 646 -5.77 -1.37 -32.54
N PRO A 647 -5.84 -0.71 -33.71
CA PRO A 647 -7.07 -0.09 -34.16
C PRO A 647 -7.94 -1.16 -34.83
N ASP A 648 -8.95 -1.66 -34.13
CA ASP A 648 -10.11 -2.31 -34.77
C ASP A 648 -11.36 -1.52 -34.39
N SER A 649 -11.78 -0.65 -35.28
CA SER A 649 -13.14 -0.09 -35.31
C SER A 649 -13.37 0.53 -36.68
N GLU A 650 -13.59 -0.33 -37.66
CA GLU A 650 -14.46 -0.02 -38.78
C GLU A 650 -15.61 -1.04 -38.79
N LEU A 651 -16.83 -0.50 -38.95
CA LEU A 651 -18.07 -1.16 -39.37
C LEU A 651 -18.87 -1.93 -38.30
N PHE A 652 -19.83 -1.21 -37.69
CA PHE A 652 -21.19 -1.72 -37.58
C PHE A 652 -22.20 -0.56 -37.65
N GLU A 653 -22.75 -0.33 -38.84
CA GLU A 653 -24.03 0.34 -39.00
C GLU A 653 -25.16 -0.63 -38.60
N VAL A 654 -26.10 -0.08 -37.85
CA VAL A 654 -27.31 -0.74 -37.37
C VAL A 654 -28.27 -0.99 -38.53
N ARG A 655 -28.66 -2.25 -38.77
CA ARG A 655 -29.98 -2.56 -39.35
C ARG A 655 -30.54 -3.92 -38.88
N GLU A 656 -31.65 -3.81 -38.14
CA GLU A 656 -32.83 -4.67 -38.01
C GLU A 656 -32.70 -6.20 -37.74
N LYS A 657 -33.29 -6.63 -36.60
CA LYS A 657 -33.77 -7.99 -36.26
C LYS A 657 -34.93 -8.43 -37.20
N PRO A 658 -35.42 -9.70 -37.28
CA PRO A 658 -35.37 -10.79 -36.26
C PRO A 658 -35.21 -12.26 -36.76
N GLY A 659 -34.94 -13.19 -35.82
CA GLY A 659 -35.35 -14.61 -35.94
C GLY A 659 -34.24 -15.67 -35.85
N PRO A 660 -34.54 -16.91 -35.38
CA PRO A 660 -33.67 -17.70 -34.48
C PRO A 660 -33.09 -18.96 -35.13
N GLU A 661 -31.92 -19.44 -34.65
CA GLU A 661 -31.55 -20.87 -34.58
C GLU A 661 -30.11 -21.06 -34.04
N MET A 662 -29.96 -21.95 -33.05
CA MET A 662 -28.74 -22.72 -32.75
C MET A 662 -28.93 -24.08 -33.46
N PRO A 663 -27.91 -24.90 -33.85
CA PRO A 663 -26.63 -25.10 -33.15
C PRO A 663 -25.39 -25.45 -34.03
N ASN A 664 -24.28 -25.73 -33.35
CA ASN A 664 -23.16 -26.64 -33.68
C ASN A 664 -21.76 -26.10 -34.07
N MET A 665 -20.87 -26.28 -33.08
CA MET A 665 -19.60 -27.01 -33.10
C MET A 665 -18.45 -26.61 -34.05
N ALA A 666 -17.51 -25.89 -33.43
CA ALA A 666 -16.08 -26.26 -33.27
C ALA A 666 -15.13 -26.14 -34.51
N PRO A 667 -13.80 -26.14 -34.31
CA PRO A 667 -13.02 -24.90 -34.17
C PRO A 667 -11.83 -24.81 -35.14
N SER A 668 -11.32 -23.61 -35.40
CA SER A 668 -10.01 -23.44 -36.04
C SER A 668 -9.18 -22.36 -35.33
N VAL A 669 -8.41 -22.85 -34.35
CA VAL A 669 -7.01 -22.53 -34.02
C VAL A 669 -6.55 -21.08 -34.28
N THR A 670 -6.46 -20.31 -33.19
CA THR A 670 -5.65 -19.09 -33.07
C THR A 670 -4.29 -19.41 -32.44
N ASN A 671 -3.24 -18.84 -33.05
CA ASN A 671 -1.87 -18.93 -32.56
C ASN A 671 -1.65 -18.02 -31.34
N ASN A 672 -1.46 -18.66 -30.19
CA ASN A 672 -0.38 -18.49 -29.20
C ASN A 672 0.18 -17.07 -28.96
N ALA A 673 -0.45 -16.32 -28.07
CA ALA A 673 0.20 -15.32 -27.21
C ALA A 673 -0.67 -15.00 -25.99
N ASP A 674 -1.10 -16.02 -25.25
CA ASP A 674 -1.68 -15.88 -23.90
C ASP A 674 -1.58 -17.24 -23.20
N LEU A 675 -0.45 -17.49 -22.53
CA LEU A 675 -0.23 -18.72 -21.73
C LEU A 675 0.09 -18.42 -20.26
N THR A 676 -0.16 -17.20 -19.80
CA THR A 676 0.00 -16.85 -18.39
C THR A 676 -1.33 -16.87 -17.63
N ASP A 677 -2.47 -16.82 -18.34
CA ASP A 677 -3.82 -16.78 -17.77
C ASP A 677 -4.47 -18.18 -17.59
N ALA A 678 -3.78 -19.25 -18.01
CA ALA A 678 -4.25 -20.63 -17.84
C ALA A 678 -4.06 -21.20 -16.42
N ARG A 679 -3.60 -20.37 -15.47
CA ARG A 679 -3.33 -20.77 -14.07
C ARG A 679 -4.33 -20.26 -13.05
N GLU A 680 -5.37 -19.54 -13.47
CA GLU A 680 -6.51 -19.27 -12.60
C GLU A 680 -7.50 -20.44 -12.67
N ILE A 681 -7.28 -21.43 -11.83
CA ILE A 681 -8.20 -22.57 -11.67
C ILE A 681 -9.50 -22.02 -11.08
N ASN A 682 -10.56 -21.98 -11.88
CA ASN A 682 -11.89 -21.60 -11.38
C ASN A 682 -12.29 -22.57 -10.25
N PHE A 683 -12.35 -22.07 -9.01
CA PHE A 683 -12.69 -22.87 -7.82
C PHE A 683 -14.05 -23.56 -7.94
N GLU A 684 -14.97 -23.02 -8.74
CA GLU A 684 -16.26 -23.63 -9.02
C GLU A 684 -16.12 -24.89 -9.91
N TYR A 685 -15.19 -24.86 -10.87
CA TYR A 685 -14.85 -26.02 -11.71
C TYR A 685 -14.06 -27.05 -10.91
N LEU A 686 -13.09 -26.61 -10.09
CA LEU A 686 -12.31 -27.51 -9.24
C LEU A 686 -13.20 -28.25 -8.23
N LYS A 687 -14.19 -27.56 -7.64
CA LYS A 687 -15.20 -28.18 -6.78
C LYS A 687 -15.99 -29.27 -7.53
N HIS A 688 -16.37 -29.03 -8.77
CA HIS A 688 -17.07 -30.04 -9.59
C HIS A 688 -16.18 -31.22 -9.96
N VAL A 689 -14.89 -30.98 -10.27
CA VAL A 689 -13.91 -32.04 -10.58
C VAL A 689 -13.69 -32.93 -9.35
N VAL A 690 -13.49 -32.33 -8.17
CA VAL A 690 -13.32 -33.06 -6.90
C VAL A 690 -14.58 -33.86 -6.54
N LEU A 691 -15.77 -33.24 -6.66
CA LEU A 691 -17.04 -33.91 -6.36
C LEU A 691 -17.29 -35.09 -7.31
N LYS A 692 -17.03 -34.89 -8.61
CA LYS A 692 -17.18 -35.92 -9.64
C LYS A 692 -16.16 -37.05 -9.46
N PHE A 693 -14.92 -36.73 -9.12
CA PHE A 693 -13.89 -37.71 -8.80
C PHE A 693 -14.30 -38.60 -7.62
N MET A 694 -14.82 -38.01 -6.54
CA MET A 694 -15.26 -38.75 -5.35
C MET A 694 -16.57 -39.55 -5.56
N SER A 695 -17.32 -39.28 -6.64
CA SER A 695 -18.66 -39.87 -6.87
C SER A 695 -18.74 -40.76 -8.13
N CYS A 696 -17.65 -40.91 -8.89
CA CYS A 696 -17.61 -41.68 -10.14
C CYS A 696 -17.14 -43.13 -9.93
N ARG A 697 -17.39 -43.99 -10.92
CA ARG A 697 -16.93 -45.40 -10.90
C ARG A 697 -15.41 -45.46 -11.11
N GLU A 698 -14.75 -46.49 -10.57
CA GLU A 698 -13.28 -46.62 -10.60
C GLU A 698 -12.69 -46.44 -12.00
N SER A 699 -13.30 -47.05 -13.02
CA SER A 699 -12.86 -46.89 -14.41
C SER A 699 -12.91 -45.43 -14.86
N GLU A 700 -13.90 -44.64 -14.45
CA GLU A 700 -14.02 -43.22 -14.77
C GLU A 700 -13.04 -42.35 -13.95
N ALA A 701 -12.74 -42.75 -12.71
CA ALA A 701 -11.78 -42.08 -11.84
C ALA A 701 -10.35 -42.15 -12.41
N PHE A 702 -9.94 -43.29 -12.98
CA PHE A 702 -8.66 -43.41 -13.68
C PHE A 702 -8.56 -42.50 -14.91
N HIS A 703 -9.64 -42.36 -15.68
CA HIS A 703 -9.69 -41.42 -16.80
C HIS A 703 -9.64 -39.97 -16.33
N LEU A 704 -10.26 -39.66 -15.18
CA LEU A 704 -10.21 -38.33 -14.57
C LEU A 704 -8.81 -37.99 -14.06
N ILE A 705 -8.12 -38.91 -13.39
CA ILE A 705 -6.72 -38.74 -12.95
C ILE A 705 -5.86 -38.44 -14.17
N LYS A 706 -5.98 -39.21 -15.25
CA LYS A 706 -5.19 -39.00 -16.46
C LYS A 706 -5.48 -37.63 -17.10
N ALA A 707 -6.74 -37.20 -17.14
CA ALA A 707 -7.11 -35.88 -17.67
C ALA A 707 -6.58 -34.73 -16.79
N VAL A 708 -6.68 -34.86 -15.47
CA VAL A 708 -6.19 -33.86 -14.50
C VAL A 708 -4.67 -33.81 -14.47
N SER A 709 -3.98 -34.95 -14.57
CA SER A 709 -2.52 -35.03 -14.68
C SER A 709 -1.99 -34.28 -15.90
N VAL A 710 -2.69 -34.37 -17.04
CA VAL A 710 -2.34 -33.62 -18.26
C VAL A 710 -2.66 -32.13 -18.12
N LEU A 711 -3.78 -31.78 -17.47
CA LEU A 711 -4.19 -30.37 -17.31
C LEU A 711 -3.36 -29.61 -16.28
N LEU A 712 -2.92 -30.28 -15.22
CA LEU A 712 -2.16 -29.70 -14.10
C LEU A 712 -0.66 -30.07 -14.15
N ASN A 713 -0.21 -30.76 -15.20
CA ASN A 713 1.17 -31.20 -15.41
C ASN A 713 1.75 -32.00 -14.23
N PHE A 714 1.02 -33.00 -13.75
CA PHE A 714 1.53 -33.90 -12.71
C PHE A 714 2.75 -34.68 -13.22
N SER A 715 3.70 -34.94 -12.32
CA SER A 715 4.77 -35.87 -12.59
C SER A 715 4.24 -37.31 -12.70
N GLN A 716 5.00 -38.19 -13.35
CA GLN A 716 4.62 -39.61 -13.45
C GLN A 716 4.50 -40.27 -12.07
N GLU A 717 5.28 -39.80 -11.10
CA GLU A 717 5.27 -40.25 -9.71
C GLU A 717 4.00 -39.79 -8.99
N GLU A 718 3.59 -38.53 -9.16
CA GLU A 718 2.35 -37.96 -8.61
C GLU A 718 1.10 -38.65 -9.19
N GLU A 719 1.08 -38.91 -10.50
CA GLU A 719 0.01 -39.66 -11.14
C GLU A 719 -0.06 -41.10 -10.60
N ASN A 720 1.08 -41.77 -10.41
CA ASN A 720 1.13 -43.13 -9.91
C ASN A 720 0.70 -43.22 -8.43
N MET A 721 1.07 -42.26 -7.58
CA MET A 721 0.60 -42.21 -6.19
C MET A 721 -0.92 -42.09 -6.09
N LEU A 722 -1.54 -41.29 -6.96
CA LEU A 722 -3.01 -41.15 -7.00
C LEU A 722 -3.70 -42.42 -7.51
N LYS A 723 -3.09 -43.14 -8.45
CA LYS A 723 -3.58 -44.45 -8.92
C LYS A 723 -3.48 -45.52 -7.84
N GLU A 724 -2.34 -45.63 -7.15
CA GLU A 724 -2.14 -46.58 -6.05
C GLU A 724 -3.10 -46.31 -4.89
N THR A 725 -3.36 -45.05 -4.57
CA THR A 725 -4.34 -44.66 -3.54
C THR A 725 -5.77 -45.05 -3.94
N LEU A 726 -6.09 -45.03 -5.24
CA LEU A 726 -7.37 -45.51 -5.75
C LEU A 726 -7.48 -47.03 -5.65
N GLU A 727 -6.41 -47.77 -5.99
CA GLU A 727 -6.33 -49.23 -5.88
C GLU A 727 -6.40 -49.72 -4.42
N TYR A 728 -5.77 -49.01 -3.48
CA TYR A 728 -5.79 -49.35 -2.05
C TYR A 728 -7.19 -49.20 -1.43
N LYS A 729 -8.04 -48.29 -1.93
CA LYS A 729 -9.45 -48.16 -1.51
C LYS A 729 -10.35 -49.31 -1.97
N VAL A 730 -9.92 -50.14 -2.92
CA VAL A 730 -10.66 -51.31 -3.44
C VAL A 730 -10.23 -52.61 -2.74
N GLY A 731 -9.12 -52.59 -2.02
CA GLY A 731 -8.60 -53.73 -1.25
C GLY A 731 -9.27 -53.95 0.12
N PHE A 732 -10.32 -53.20 0.47
CA PHE A 732 -11.06 -53.31 1.74
C PHE A 732 -12.56 -53.53 1.53
#